data_AF-A0A109FES3-F1
#
_entry.id   AF-A0A109FES3-F1
#
_cell.length_a   1.000
_cell.length_b   1.000
_cell.length_c   1.000
_cell.angle_alpha   90.00
_cell.angle_beta   90.00
_cell.angle_gamma   90.00
#
_symmetry.space_group_name_H-M   'P 1'
#
loop_
_entity.id
_entity.type
_entity.pdbx_description
1 polymer ?
#
loop_
_entity_poly.entity_id
_entity_poly.type
_entity_poly.pdbx_seq_one_letter_code
_entity_poly.pdbx_strand_id
1 'polypeptide(L)'
;MAAATDASTAKGEDGNASSKRLQFPTRSFHGAVIALVLSLAVFRFFIQDADDRHHCKALLNEGRWLDSKHTSWQPEGCMLHPYKPKEVGTCLEGRSVVFIGDSTVRQVFYATVKHVDKNVDTKAEKHADRILTAGGINFAFYWDPFLNGTYSDQLLAGTLGDSTAQGKPTLAVLGSGIWYLRHKSSGGIDAWSNRMDDLFAASHPSRDSIADELILLPVVDAIESRLSPERAATIKLEDINKMNERLDEKLDEARFEPGTGTGGLAVPRSFNKVIDGLDEETVDGLHFSDTVSKVQASILLNLRCNDVLPKHFPYDKTCCFQYPAPNWVQIALLVFLIGFAPLGLYLYSRANVKPTVFRFFPDQKYLLPLAVFGFSTSLLFVADRTNLFLKENKQYDAITFGVLCLITLVAGVVTMKPPEKDLGFLNRDQTDEWKGWMQIAILIYHYLGASKISGIYNPIRVLVAAYLFMSGYGHLSFFLKKADFGFARVANILVRLNLLTVVLAYLMDTDYLSYYFSPLVTIWFGIIWVTLWIGHKYNDKPAFLLFKLVAAAALTAVYFEMTGPLEATFDFINSVFGTNWNATEWRFRQTLDMWIVWVGMLTAYAFIKIKEYRITDDLRWPQWQRWTVIASAVAMAAYFVFELTRESKFVYNRYHPYVSMVPVLAWCVLRNATPFLRSTSSKFFIFFGQCSLETFIIQFHLFIAGDTRGIIMMIPGGPLLRPVNFIITSIVFVYVSNQVAIATGVLTAMICYVPKPAPGSARLPTAGREAIPADPASASAASAHPASGEYVALSAVADGEKDLESLADGLARSRGDGWAVKWRTPSRTCFWEFIRRVCSGARAGTRRGSFYPSSIFHWPFPPRTILAPPARHLWVGVTVCVRRLPEKEGRRRPKKPEQLKLDARKAAADPSSPRTCSTAPSTPADGHDEQAHSTGVLSFSRSQTAGCVSSSMDVLIWTIGTVVCSRIERVKQFRSPIVPKWDSPPLTPAGVMAVLLDGDSGPILTEHGLKLVHETWQTRHAALWLRQRALRDARSKGLIGCWAGMCTPATLQATKEAVEEAQWVEQHLSDAIEWCQGRKVAKMPFGKFVKARGGANEADIRPTYLETPPSLLDLPFPLPLAPQSSRLAPIVSRPPSLHQDESQAEEEERLRPPLYTEEADLDLGESTLEGGMWHDPNESRAYEAAVNEDDDVLAMLQRHYPEDYAHFPRTS
;
A
#
# COMPACT_ATOMS: atom_id res chain seq x y z
N MET A 1 -1.43 37.04 6.29
CA MET A 1 -1.03 38.47 6.31
C MET A 1 -0.26 38.75 5.02
N ALA A 2 -0.27 39.94 4.42
CA ALA A 2 -1.25 41.03 4.44
C ALA A 2 -0.89 42.01 3.30
N ALA A 3 -1.85 42.40 2.45
CA ALA A 3 -1.68 43.47 1.45
C ALA A 3 -3.04 43.88 0.85
N ALA A 4 -3.66 44.95 1.36
CA ALA A 4 -4.78 45.65 0.72
C ALA A 4 -5.11 46.96 1.45
N THR A 5 -4.62 48.10 0.93
CA THR A 5 -5.20 49.44 1.13
C THR A 5 -5.10 50.22 -0.18
N ASP A 6 -5.97 51.23 -0.30
CA ASP A 6 -5.89 52.37 -1.23
C ASP A 6 -5.98 52.11 -2.75
N ALA A 7 -7.21 52.16 -3.26
CA ALA A 7 -7.61 53.10 -4.31
C ALA A 7 -9.14 53.33 -4.26
N SER A 8 -9.61 54.52 -4.61
CA SER A 8 -11.01 54.94 -4.48
C SER A 8 -11.69 55.30 -5.81
N THR A 9 -13.02 55.43 -5.76
CA THR A 9 -13.88 56.16 -6.73
C THR A 9 -13.86 55.77 -8.21
N ALA A 10 -14.90 55.05 -8.64
CA ALA A 10 -15.55 55.22 -9.94
C ALA A 10 -17.07 54.99 -9.78
N LYS A 11 -17.93 55.72 -10.50
CA LYS A 11 -19.39 55.53 -10.50
C LYS A 11 -19.81 54.54 -11.58
N GLY A 12 -20.96 53.90 -11.36
CA GLY A 12 -21.43 52.74 -12.12
C GLY A 12 -21.85 52.97 -13.57
N GLU A 13 -22.05 51.83 -14.24
CA GLU A 13 -22.82 51.66 -15.48
C GLU A 13 -23.41 50.24 -15.48
N ASP A 14 -24.43 49.98 -16.28
CA ASP A 14 -25.42 48.93 -16.00
C ASP A 14 -25.13 47.50 -16.51
N GLY A 15 -25.63 46.53 -15.74
CA GLY A 15 -26.55 45.53 -16.30
C GLY A 15 -26.06 44.51 -17.33
N ASN A 16 -25.10 43.62 -16.97
CA ASN A 16 -25.16 42.25 -17.51
C ASN A 16 -24.57 41.18 -16.56
N ALA A 17 -25.46 40.44 -15.89
CA ALA A 17 -25.12 39.48 -14.84
C ALA A 17 -24.67 38.11 -15.38
N SER A 18 -23.66 38.09 -16.26
CA SER A 18 -22.99 36.85 -16.65
C SER A 18 -22.29 36.22 -15.43
N SER A 19 -22.54 34.94 -15.18
CA SER A 19 -22.00 34.21 -14.03
C SER A 19 -20.48 34.10 -14.11
N LYS A 20 -19.78 35.00 -13.41
CA LYS A 20 -18.33 35.01 -13.30
C LYS A 20 -17.86 33.84 -12.43
N ARG A 21 -17.70 32.66 -13.05
CA ARG A 21 -16.84 31.57 -12.52
C ARG A 21 -15.55 32.21 -12.02
N LEU A 22 -15.19 31.97 -10.77
CA LEU A 22 -14.13 32.71 -10.08
C LEU A 22 -12.75 32.47 -10.72
N GLN A 23 -12.38 33.31 -11.70
CA GLN A 23 -11.11 33.20 -12.40
C GLN A 23 -9.99 33.69 -11.49
N PHE A 24 -9.18 32.76 -10.99
CA PHE A 24 -7.95 33.04 -10.25
C PHE A 24 -7.03 33.95 -11.10
N PRO A 25 -6.54 35.09 -10.59
CA PRO A 25 -5.74 36.06 -11.35
C PRO A 25 -4.28 35.62 -11.57
N THR A 26 -4.01 34.32 -11.62
CA THR A 26 -2.69 33.72 -11.38
C THR A 26 -2.19 32.84 -12.54
N ARG A 27 -2.73 33.00 -13.75
CA ARG A 27 -2.25 32.27 -14.95
C ARG A 27 -0.75 32.44 -15.19
N SER A 28 -0.24 33.67 -15.04
CA SER A 28 1.19 33.97 -15.20
C SER A 28 2.06 33.29 -14.13
N PHE A 29 1.59 33.21 -12.88
CA PHE A 29 2.32 32.54 -11.80
C PHE A 29 2.46 31.03 -12.06
N HIS A 30 1.36 30.34 -12.34
CA HIS A 30 1.39 28.90 -12.60
C HIS A 30 2.18 28.56 -13.87
N GLY A 31 2.06 29.38 -14.92
CA GLY A 31 2.90 29.27 -16.12
C GLY A 31 4.39 29.44 -15.81
N ALA A 32 4.76 30.42 -14.96
CA ALA A 32 6.13 30.63 -14.53
C ALA A 32 6.67 29.48 -13.65
N VAL A 33 5.86 28.91 -12.75
CA VAL A 33 6.23 27.73 -11.95
C VAL A 33 6.48 26.52 -12.84
N ILE A 34 5.59 26.25 -13.81
CA ILE A 34 5.78 25.14 -14.77
C ILE A 34 7.01 25.37 -15.65
N ALA A 35 7.23 26.58 -16.15
CA ALA A 35 8.41 26.93 -16.93
C ALA A 35 9.72 26.84 -16.13
N LEU A 36 9.69 27.20 -14.84
CA LEU A 36 10.83 27.06 -13.93
C LEU A 36 11.13 25.58 -13.65
N VAL A 37 10.12 24.79 -13.28
CA VAL A 37 10.27 23.34 -13.02
C VAL A 37 10.79 22.61 -14.26
N LEU A 38 10.25 22.93 -15.46
CA LEU A 38 10.76 22.36 -16.71
C LEU A 38 12.19 22.82 -17.02
N SER A 39 12.51 24.10 -16.84
CA SER A 39 13.88 24.61 -17.03
C SER A 39 14.89 23.95 -16.09
N LEU A 40 14.52 23.73 -14.83
CA LEU A 40 15.36 23.03 -13.84
C LEU A 40 15.50 21.54 -14.17
N ALA A 41 14.42 20.86 -14.56
CA ALA A 41 14.47 19.45 -14.95
C ALA A 41 15.31 19.23 -16.23
N VAL A 42 15.20 20.13 -17.21
CA VAL A 42 16.03 20.15 -18.43
C VAL A 42 17.49 20.45 -18.10
N PHE A 43 17.77 21.44 -17.25
CA PHE A 43 19.13 21.73 -16.79
C PHE A 43 19.76 20.52 -16.08
N ARG A 44 19.02 19.90 -15.15
CA ARG A 44 19.43 18.67 -14.47
C ARG A 44 19.77 17.57 -15.49
N PHE A 45 18.81 17.21 -16.35
CA PHE A 45 18.94 16.09 -17.30
C PHE A 45 20.05 16.25 -18.34
N PHE A 46 20.32 17.47 -18.82
CA PHE A 46 21.34 17.70 -19.84
C PHE A 46 22.72 18.09 -19.28
N ILE A 47 22.81 18.58 -18.04
CA ILE A 47 24.06 19.09 -17.45
C ILE A 47 24.49 18.29 -16.21
N GLN A 48 23.59 18.03 -15.26
CA GLN A 48 23.92 17.34 -14.01
C GLN A 48 23.92 15.82 -14.18
N ASP A 49 22.85 15.25 -14.75
CA ASP A 49 22.77 13.81 -15.03
C ASP A 49 23.47 13.43 -16.35
N ALA A 50 24.29 14.32 -16.92
CA ALA A 50 24.91 14.11 -18.24
C ALA A 50 25.68 12.78 -18.35
N ASP A 51 26.29 12.36 -17.24
CA ASP A 51 27.07 11.15 -17.00
C ASP A 51 26.27 9.99 -16.33
N ASP A 52 24.99 10.18 -16.00
CA ASP A 52 24.12 9.14 -15.39
C ASP A 52 22.62 9.28 -15.76
N ARG A 53 22.32 9.45 -17.06
CA ARG A 53 20.96 9.67 -17.59
C ARG A 53 19.98 8.50 -17.37
N HIS A 54 20.48 7.37 -16.87
CA HIS A 54 19.74 6.13 -16.60
C HIS A 54 19.75 5.75 -15.11
N HIS A 55 20.36 6.58 -14.25
CA HIS A 55 20.40 6.39 -12.80
C HIS A 55 21.04 5.05 -12.37
N CYS A 56 22.08 4.62 -13.09
CA CYS A 56 22.93 3.51 -12.70
C CYS A 56 23.99 3.92 -11.68
N LYS A 57 24.61 5.09 -11.83
CA LYS A 57 25.58 5.58 -10.84
C LYS A 57 24.85 5.92 -9.54
N ALA A 58 23.63 6.45 -9.62
CA ALA A 58 22.75 6.59 -8.45
C ALA A 58 22.44 5.23 -7.79
N LEU A 59 22.02 4.21 -8.54
CA LEU A 59 21.77 2.85 -8.01
C LEU A 59 23.01 2.23 -7.32
N LEU A 60 24.19 2.42 -7.91
CA LEU A 60 25.45 1.86 -7.43
C LEU A 60 26.07 2.62 -6.26
N ASN A 61 25.77 3.90 -6.05
CA ASN A 61 26.49 4.75 -5.10
C ASN A 61 25.61 5.46 -4.06
N GLU A 62 24.29 5.55 -4.28
CA GLU A 62 23.39 6.39 -3.48
C GLU A 62 22.11 5.67 -3.07
N GLY A 63 21.47 6.18 -2.02
CA GLY A 63 20.17 5.72 -1.56
C GLY A 63 20.01 5.80 -0.06
N ARG A 64 18.85 5.35 0.41
CA ARG A 64 18.41 5.39 1.81
C ARG A 64 17.32 4.37 2.08
N TRP A 65 17.18 3.95 3.33
CA TRP A 65 16.00 3.21 3.80
C TRP A 65 14.76 4.13 3.86
N LEU A 66 13.61 3.65 3.40
CA LEU A 66 12.31 4.32 3.58
C LEU A 66 11.52 3.81 4.78
N ASP A 67 11.95 2.72 5.41
CA ASP A 67 11.28 2.04 6.51
C ASP A 67 12.26 1.55 7.58
N SER A 68 11.86 1.63 8.86
CA SER A 68 12.60 1.11 10.01
C SER A 68 12.52 -0.43 10.15
N LYS A 69 12.21 -1.14 9.06
CA LYS A 69 12.21 -2.60 8.96
C LYS A 69 13.11 -3.08 7.79
N HIS A 70 13.86 -2.16 7.20
CA HIS A 70 14.87 -2.42 6.16
C HIS A 70 14.35 -3.24 4.97
N THR A 71 13.07 -3.03 4.60
CA THR A 71 12.41 -3.75 3.48
C THR A 71 12.40 -2.95 2.17
N SER A 72 12.59 -1.63 2.25
CA SER A 72 12.31 -0.68 1.16
C SER A 72 13.47 0.31 0.98
N TRP A 73 14.56 -0.17 0.37
CA TRP A 73 15.67 0.68 -0.08
C TRP A 73 15.24 1.56 -1.26
N GLN A 74 15.69 2.81 -1.25
CA GLN A 74 15.40 3.79 -2.28
C GLN A 74 16.71 4.45 -2.72
N PRO A 75 17.25 4.08 -3.91
CA PRO A 75 18.29 4.85 -4.60
C PRO A 75 17.84 6.30 -4.82
N GLU A 76 18.77 7.24 -4.95
CA GLU A 76 18.36 8.62 -5.26
C GLU A 76 17.83 8.70 -6.71
N GLY A 77 16.70 9.40 -6.87
CA GLY A 77 16.12 9.70 -8.18
C GLY A 77 15.43 8.56 -8.96
N CYS A 78 15.69 7.28 -8.68
CA CYS A 78 15.13 6.15 -9.43
C CYS A 78 14.49 5.06 -8.54
N MET A 79 13.53 4.32 -9.07
CA MET A 79 12.85 3.24 -8.36
C MET A 79 13.58 1.91 -8.50
N LEU A 80 13.93 1.31 -7.36
CA LEU A 80 14.36 -0.08 -7.26
C LEU A 80 13.15 -1.02 -7.45
N HIS A 81 13.24 -1.94 -8.41
CA HIS A 81 12.21 -2.93 -8.73
C HIS A 81 12.31 -4.18 -7.85
N PRO A 82 11.23 -4.63 -7.19
CA PRO A 82 11.20 -5.89 -6.45
C PRO A 82 10.93 -7.08 -7.40
N TYR A 83 12.00 -7.81 -7.73
CA TYR A 83 11.96 -8.94 -8.68
C TYR A 83 11.10 -10.13 -8.23
N LYS A 84 10.46 -10.78 -9.22
CA LYS A 84 9.75 -12.06 -9.08
C LYS A 84 10.52 -13.20 -9.77
N PRO A 85 10.36 -14.47 -9.34
CA PRO A 85 11.00 -15.63 -9.98
C PRO A 85 10.94 -15.66 -11.50
N LYS A 86 9.76 -15.44 -12.10
CA LYS A 86 9.61 -15.43 -13.56
C LYS A 86 10.35 -14.28 -14.26
N GLU A 87 10.48 -13.12 -13.60
CA GLU A 87 11.21 -11.97 -14.17
C GLU A 87 12.72 -12.20 -14.13
N VAL A 88 13.24 -12.83 -13.08
CA VAL A 88 14.66 -13.25 -13.01
C VAL A 88 14.92 -14.37 -14.02
N GLY A 89 14.02 -15.36 -14.10
CA GLY A 89 14.01 -16.42 -15.11
C GLY A 89 14.17 -15.87 -16.53
N THR A 90 13.25 -15.02 -16.99
CA THR A 90 13.30 -14.43 -18.34
C THR A 90 14.51 -13.52 -18.58
N CYS A 91 15.09 -12.89 -17.55
CA CYS A 91 16.32 -12.09 -17.72
C CYS A 91 17.57 -12.96 -17.96
N LEU A 92 17.65 -14.11 -17.29
CA LEU A 92 18.85 -14.94 -17.20
C LEU A 92 18.69 -16.31 -17.89
N GLU A 93 17.63 -16.47 -18.70
CA GLU A 93 17.16 -17.73 -19.26
C GLU A 93 18.21 -18.45 -20.12
N GLY A 94 18.57 -19.67 -19.75
CA GLY A 94 19.52 -20.50 -20.49
C GLY A 94 20.99 -20.06 -20.37
N ARG A 95 21.35 -19.34 -19.30
CA ARG A 95 22.68 -18.73 -19.13
C ARG A 95 23.35 -19.09 -17.80
N SER A 96 24.67 -18.89 -17.75
CA SER A 96 25.50 -18.99 -16.54
C SER A 96 25.53 -17.67 -15.77
N VAL A 97 25.44 -17.79 -14.44
CA VAL A 97 25.63 -16.73 -13.46
C VAL A 97 26.71 -17.18 -12.50
N VAL A 98 27.76 -16.39 -12.34
CA VAL A 98 28.96 -16.78 -11.58
C VAL A 98 29.20 -15.79 -10.44
N PHE A 99 29.45 -16.33 -9.25
CA PHE A 99 29.91 -15.61 -8.08
C PHE A 99 31.28 -16.16 -7.68
N ILE A 100 32.26 -15.32 -7.37
CA ILE A 100 33.61 -15.73 -6.95
C ILE A 100 34.06 -14.90 -5.76
N GLY A 101 34.49 -15.53 -4.67
CA GLY A 101 35.01 -14.77 -3.54
C GLY A 101 34.86 -15.45 -2.18
N ASP A 102 34.74 -14.61 -1.16
CA ASP A 102 34.60 -15.03 0.24
C ASP A 102 33.13 -15.21 0.70
N SER A 103 32.94 -15.32 2.01
CA SER A 103 31.65 -15.60 2.64
C SER A 103 30.62 -14.47 2.50
N THR A 104 31.04 -13.24 2.19
CA THR A 104 30.17 -12.10 1.89
C THR A 104 29.54 -12.27 0.50
N VAL A 105 30.35 -12.60 -0.50
CA VAL A 105 29.90 -12.94 -1.87
C VAL A 105 28.95 -14.14 -1.84
N ARG A 106 29.27 -15.16 -1.03
CA ARG A 106 28.42 -16.34 -0.81
C ARG A 106 27.04 -15.99 -0.24
N GLN A 107 26.93 -14.97 0.62
CA GLN A 107 25.65 -14.49 1.14
C GLN A 107 24.81 -13.84 0.03
N VAL A 108 25.41 -13.01 -0.82
CA VAL A 108 24.72 -12.36 -1.95
C VAL A 108 24.35 -13.37 -3.04
N PHE A 109 25.16 -14.41 -3.26
CA PHE A 109 24.82 -15.58 -4.10
C PHE A 109 23.52 -16.24 -3.63
N TYR A 110 23.44 -16.68 -2.37
CA TYR A 110 22.24 -17.32 -1.85
C TYR A 110 21.02 -16.39 -1.88
N ALA A 111 21.19 -15.10 -1.57
CA ALA A 111 20.12 -14.11 -1.68
C ALA A 111 19.65 -13.90 -3.13
N THR A 112 20.53 -14.03 -4.12
CA THR A 112 20.19 -13.98 -5.55
C THR A 112 19.42 -15.23 -5.99
N VAL A 113 19.88 -16.43 -5.61
CA VAL A 113 19.18 -17.69 -5.90
C VAL A 113 17.79 -17.72 -5.25
N LYS A 114 17.65 -17.20 -4.02
CA LYS A 114 16.36 -17.02 -3.30
C LYS A 114 15.34 -16.11 -4.01
N HIS A 115 15.74 -15.32 -5.02
CA HIS A 115 14.78 -14.60 -5.88
C HIS A 115 14.14 -15.48 -6.96
N VAL A 116 14.78 -16.60 -7.32
CA VAL A 116 14.27 -17.58 -8.28
C VAL A 116 13.54 -18.70 -7.56
N ASP A 117 14.17 -19.35 -6.60
CA ASP A 117 13.56 -20.37 -5.76
C ASP A 117 13.92 -20.14 -4.28
N LYS A 118 12.88 -20.00 -3.46
CA LYS A 118 12.97 -19.74 -2.02
C LYS A 118 13.28 -20.98 -1.19
N ASN A 119 13.10 -22.17 -1.78
CA ASN A 119 13.22 -23.46 -1.11
C ASN A 119 14.63 -24.08 -1.27
N VAL A 120 15.53 -23.40 -2.00
CA VAL A 120 16.92 -23.82 -2.18
C VAL A 120 17.62 -23.93 -0.83
N ASP A 121 18.22 -25.09 -0.59
CA ASP A 121 18.98 -25.34 0.62
C ASP A 121 20.27 -24.51 0.64
N THR A 122 20.54 -23.87 1.78
CA THR A 122 21.76 -23.12 2.04
C THR A 122 22.66 -23.79 3.08
N LYS A 123 22.29 -24.99 3.57
CA LYS A 123 23.05 -25.80 4.54
C LYS A 123 24.16 -26.60 3.85
N ALA A 124 25.01 -25.92 3.10
CA ALA A 124 26.18 -26.51 2.49
C ALA A 124 27.47 -26.16 3.25
N GLU A 125 28.49 -27.00 3.13
CA GLU A 125 29.82 -26.77 3.72
C GLU A 125 30.37 -25.40 3.27
N LYS A 126 30.93 -24.66 4.25
CA LYS A 126 31.09 -23.20 4.18
C LYS A 126 32.16 -22.72 3.20
N HIS A 127 33.25 -23.46 3.03
CA HIS A 127 34.46 -23.02 2.31
C HIS A 127 34.72 -23.85 1.04
N ALA A 128 33.65 -24.17 0.30
CA ALA A 128 33.71 -25.00 -0.89
C ALA A 128 32.68 -24.55 -1.94
N ASP A 129 32.98 -24.87 -3.20
CA ASP A 129 32.21 -24.49 -4.38
C ASP A 129 30.76 -25.00 -4.36
N ARG A 130 29.86 -24.23 -4.98
CA ARG A 130 28.44 -24.57 -5.12
C ARG A 130 27.97 -24.33 -6.54
N ILE A 131 27.37 -25.34 -7.16
CA ILE A 131 26.69 -25.22 -8.44
C ILE A 131 25.22 -25.61 -8.21
N LEU A 132 24.31 -24.69 -8.51
CA LEU A 132 22.87 -24.81 -8.27
C LEU A 132 22.11 -24.44 -9.55
N THR A 133 21.24 -25.32 -10.01
CA THR A 133 20.32 -25.02 -11.12
C THR A 133 18.96 -24.65 -10.55
N ALA A 134 18.55 -23.38 -10.71
CA ALA A 134 17.28 -22.88 -10.21
C ALA A 134 16.52 -22.14 -11.32
N GLY A 135 15.25 -22.48 -11.55
CA GLY A 135 14.40 -21.83 -12.55
C GLY A 135 14.91 -21.85 -14.01
N GLY A 136 15.78 -22.81 -14.37
CA GLY A 136 16.41 -22.89 -15.68
C GLY A 136 17.70 -22.06 -15.85
N ILE A 137 18.22 -21.52 -14.75
CA ILE A 137 19.48 -20.75 -14.69
C ILE A 137 20.52 -21.58 -13.94
N ASN A 138 21.77 -21.61 -14.43
CA ASN A 138 22.88 -22.22 -13.72
C ASN A 138 23.63 -21.16 -12.90
N PHE A 139 23.55 -21.27 -11.57
CA PHE A 139 24.26 -20.43 -10.62
C PHE A 139 25.49 -21.18 -10.09
N ALA A 140 26.68 -20.63 -10.32
CA ALA A 140 27.93 -21.11 -9.73
C ALA A 140 28.42 -20.10 -8.68
N PHE A 141 28.87 -20.62 -7.52
CA PHE A 141 29.69 -19.91 -6.55
C PHE A 141 31.00 -20.67 -6.41
N TYR A 142 32.11 -19.98 -6.66
CA TYR A 142 33.46 -20.51 -6.48
C TYR A 142 34.09 -19.88 -5.22
N TRP A 143 34.57 -20.72 -4.31
CA TRP A 143 35.19 -20.28 -3.06
C TRP A 143 36.64 -19.88 -3.31
N ASP A 144 36.87 -18.57 -3.47
CA ASP A 144 38.19 -18.00 -3.72
C ASP A 144 38.34 -16.65 -2.99
N PRO A 145 38.58 -16.67 -1.67
CA PRO A 145 38.62 -15.46 -0.86
C PRO A 145 39.78 -14.50 -1.20
N PHE A 146 40.73 -14.89 -2.05
CA PHE A 146 41.88 -14.09 -2.46
C PHE A 146 41.90 -13.76 -3.97
N LEU A 147 40.92 -14.24 -4.75
CA LEU A 147 40.87 -14.11 -6.21
C LEU A 147 42.17 -14.60 -6.90
N ASN A 148 42.71 -15.72 -6.43
CA ASN A 148 43.94 -16.34 -6.94
C ASN A 148 43.83 -17.85 -7.19
N GLY A 149 42.62 -18.39 -7.20
CA GLY A 149 42.29 -19.73 -7.65
C GLY A 149 41.99 -19.81 -9.15
N THR A 150 42.00 -21.03 -9.67
CA THR A 150 41.88 -21.35 -11.11
C THR A 150 40.69 -20.70 -11.82
N TYR A 151 39.52 -20.62 -11.17
CA TYR A 151 38.32 -20.01 -11.77
C TYR A 151 38.41 -18.48 -11.86
N SER A 152 39.13 -17.81 -10.95
CA SER A 152 39.42 -16.39 -11.05
C SER A 152 40.34 -16.11 -12.24
N ASP A 153 41.45 -16.84 -12.35
CA ASP A 153 42.38 -16.68 -13.49
C ASP A 153 41.70 -17.00 -14.83
N GLN A 154 40.85 -18.02 -14.90
CA GLN A 154 40.04 -18.33 -16.09
C GLN A 154 39.02 -17.22 -16.43
N LEU A 155 38.44 -16.55 -15.42
CA LEU A 155 37.53 -15.42 -15.66
C LEU A 155 38.30 -14.20 -16.18
N LEU A 156 39.44 -13.86 -15.56
CA LEU A 156 40.32 -12.76 -15.99
C LEU A 156 40.93 -13.00 -17.38
N ALA A 157 41.19 -14.26 -17.74
CA ALA A 157 41.62 -14.67 -19.07
C ALA A 157 40.48 -14.71 -20.11
N GLY A 158 39.21 -14.65 -19.69
CA GLY A 158 38.02 -14.80 -20.54
C GLY A 158 37.68 -16.24 -20.94
N THR A 159 38.39 -17.24 -20.41
CA THR A 159 38.30 -18.67 -20.82
C THR A 159 37.40 -19.53 -19.91
N LEU A 160 36.82 -18.95 -18.84
CA LEU A 160 35.93 -19.66 -17.91
C LEU A 160 34.72 -20.29 -18.61
N GLY A 161 34.15 -19.61 -19.62
CA GLY A 161 32.98 -20.10 -20.35
C GLY A 161 33.25 -21.38 -21.16
N ASP A 162 34.44 -21.49 -21.73
CA ASP A 162 34.89 -22.69 -22.44
C ASP A 162 35.26 -23.81 -21.44
N SER A 163 35.98 -23.44 -20.39
CA SER A 163 36.47 -24.36 -19.35
C SER A 163 35.33 -25.05 -18.57
N THR A 164 34.19 -24.36 -18.42
CA THR A 164 32.98 -24.89 -17.77
C THR A 164 31.97 -25.47 -18.75
N ALA A 165 32.18 -25.32 -20.06
CA ALA A 165 31.21 -25.57 -21.13
C ALA A 165 29.83 -24.86 -20.96
N GLN A 166 29.77 -23.79 -20.16
CA GLN A 166 28.55 -22.99 -19.96
C GLN A 166 28.52 -21.69 -20.77
N GLY A 167 29.59 -21.39 -21.52
CA GLY A 167 29.74 -20.15 -22.26
C GLY A 167 29.94 -18.92 -21.35
N LYS A 168 30.08 -17.75 -21.98
CA LYS A 168 30.37 -16.48 -21.33
C LYS A 168 29.32 -16.14 -20.24
N PRO A 169 29.73 -15.88 -18.97
CA PRO A 169 28.80 -15.48 -17.91
C PRO A 169 27.98 -14.24 -18.24
N THR A 170 26.67 -14.28 -17.96
CA THR A 170 25.79 -13.11 -18.14
C THR A 170 25.82 -12.15 -16.96
N LEU A 171 26.22 -12.66 -15.79
CA LEU A 171 26.46 -11.89 -14.58
C LEU A 171 27.61 -12.57 -13.85
N ALA A 172 28.72 -11.85 -13.68
CA ALA A 172 29.87 -12.29 -12.91
C ALA A 172 30.07 -11.34 -11.71
N VAL A 173 30.04 -11.88 -10.49
CA VAL A 173 30.13 -11.12 -9.24
C VAL A 173 31.36 -11.57 -8.45
N LEU A 174 32.36 -10.71 -8.33
CA LEU A 174 33.58 -10.94 -7.57
C LEU A 174 33.54 -10.19 -6.23
N GLY A 175 34.28 -10.66 -5.22
CA GLY A 175 34.49 -9.90 -4.00
C GLY A 175 35.54 -10.52 -3.07
N SER A 176 36.45 -9.69 -2.57
CA SER A 176 37.54 -10.08 -1.67
C SER A 176 38.03 -8.86 -0.88
N GLY A 177 38.57 -9.08 0.31
CA GLY A 177 39.31 -8.08 1.09
C GLY A 177 39.45 -8.45 2.55
N ILE A 178 38.34 -8.85 3.20
CA ILE A 178 38.31 -9.22 4.62
C ILE A 178 39.27 -10.38 4.94
N TRP A 179 39.42 -11.33 4.01
CA TRP A 179 40.36 -12.45 4.16
C TRP A 179 41.84 -12.05 4.09
N TYR A 180 42.19 -11.01 3.34
CA TYR A 180 43.55 -10.45 3.33
C TYR A 180 43.88 -9.75 4.66
N LEU A 181 42.94 -8.99 5.22
CA LEU A 181 43.10 -8.36 6.54
C LEU A 181 43.20 -9.41 7.67
N ARG A 182 42.35 -10.45 7.62
CA ARG A 182 42.34 -11.54 8.60
C ARG A 182 43.64 -12.34 8.62
N HIS A 183 44.22 -12.65 7.46
CA HIS A 183 45.37 -13.54 7.33
C HIS A 183 46.62 -12.78 6.94
N LYS A 184 47.45 -12.42 7.93
CA LYS A 184 48.69 -11.63 7.73
C LYS A 184 49.70 -12.26 6.75
N SER A 185 49.64 -13.58 6.55
CA SER A 185 50.45 -14.33 5.57
C SER A 185 50.03 -14.14 4.10
N SER A 186 48.88 -13.52 3.84
CA SER A 186 48.36 -13.26 2.48
C SER A 186 49.08 -12.16 1.71
N GLY A 187 49.92 -11.36 2.38
CA GLY A 187 50.45 -10.10 1.84
C GLY A 187 49.53 -8.89 2.05
N GLY A 188 48.36 -9.06 2.68
CA GLY A 188 47.51 -7.95 3.14
C GLY A 188 47.00 -7.04 2.02
N ILE A 189 46.90 -5.74 2.32
CA ILE A 189 46.33 -4.72 1.42
C ILE A 189 47.12 -4.62 0.11
N ASP A 190 48.45 -4.72 0.14
CA ASP A 190 49.29 -4.61 -1.06
C ASP A 190 49.02 -5.77 -2.04
N ALA A 191 48.95 -7.00 -1.53
CA ALA A 191 48.64 -8.18 -2.34
C ALA A 191 47.19 -8.16 -2.89
N TRP A 192 46.25 -7.64 -2.11
CA TRP A 192 44.88 -7.38 -2.56
C TRP A 192 44.82 -6.30 -3.65
N SER A 193 45.53 -5.16 -3.50
CA SER A 193 45.54 -4.09 -4.51
C SER A 193 46.12 -4.59 -5.82
N ASN A 194 47.21 -5.36 -5.79
CA ASN A 194 47.77 -5.97 -7.00
C ASN A 194 46.74 -6.85 -7.73
N ARG A 195 45.87 -7.57 -7.02
CA ARG A 195 44.76 -8.33 -7.64
C ARG A 195 43.59 -7.46 -8.11
N MET A 196 43.36 -6.30 -7.51
CA MET A 196 42.43 -5.32 -8.09
C MET A 196 43.01 -4.72 -9.37
N ASP A 197 44.30 -4.38 -9.40
CA ASP A 197 45.00 -3.91 -10.59
C ASP A 197 44.94 -4.95 -11.74
N ASP A 198 45.13 -6.24 -11.46
CA ASP A 198 44.89 -7.34 -12.43
C ASP A 198 43.44 -7.38 -12.96
N LEU A 199 42.44 -7.23 -12.07
CA LEU A 199 41.02 -7.27 -12.43
C LEU A 199 40.61 -6.08 -13.32
N PHE A 200 41.03 -4.87 -12.98
CA PHE A 200 40.78 -3.67 -13.80
C PHE A 200 41.53 -3.74 -15.14
N ALA A 201 42.72 -4.35 -15.19
CA ALA A 201 43.43 -4.60 -16.44
C ALA A 201 42.75 -5.68 -17.32
N ALA A 202 42.14 -6.69 -16.72
CA ALA A 202 41.33 -7.70 -17.42
C ALA A 202 40.01 -7.14 -17.94
N SER A 203 39.36 -6.24 -17.20
CA SER A 203 38.12 -5.56 -17.59
C SER A 203 38.33 -4.33 -18.49
N HIS A 204 39.52 -4.12 -19.05
CA HIS A 204 39.82 -2.92 -19.84
C HIS A 204 39.08 -2.91 -21.20
N PRO A 205 38.54 -1.77 -21.71
CA PRO A 205 37.66 -1.73 -22.90
C PRO A 205 38.31 -2.12 -24.23
N SER A 206 39.63 -2.28 -24.25
CA SER A 206 40.39 -2.77 -25.41
C SER A 206 40.51 -4.30 -25.44
N ARG A 207 39.95 -5.01 -24.46
CA ARG A 207 39.88 -6.47 -24.37
C ARG A 207 38.46 -6.95 -24.62
N ASP A 208 38.31 -8.22 -25.00
CA ASP A 208 36.99 -8.85 -25.06
C ASP A 208 36.36 -8.92 -23.66
N SER A 209 35.08 -8.56 -23.57
CA SER A 209 34.33 -8.53 -22.31
C SER A 209 34.24 -9.92 -21.67
N ILE A 210 34.73 -10.09 -20.43
CA ILE A 210 34.77 -11.39 -19.72
C ILE A 210 33.40 -11.84 -19.18
N ALA A 211 32.45 -10.91 -18.99
CA ALA A 211 31.06 -11.17 -18.64
C ALA A 211 30.13 -10.17 -19.37
N ASP A 212 28.82 -10.43 -19.48
CA ASP A 212 27.87 -9.42 -20.02
C ASP A 212 27.59 -8.31 -19.00
N GLU A 213 27.85 -8.57 -17.72
CA GLU A 213 27.81 -7.66 -16.59
C GLU A 213 28.87 -8.14 -15.60
N LEU A 214 29.83 -7.28 -15.27
CA LEU A 214 30.93 -7.61 -14.36
C LEU A 214 30.80 -6.73 -13.12
N ILE A 215 30.71 -7.35 -11.95
CA ILE A 215 30.48 -6.64 -10.69
C ILE A 215 31.58 -7.04 -9.71
N LEU A 216 32.28 -6.06 -9.14
CA LEU A 216 33.14 -6.24 -7.99
C LEU A 216 32.42 -5.65 -6.77
N LEU A 217 32.12 -6.46 -5.76
CA LEU A 217 31.56 -5.96 -4.51
C LEU A 217 32.61 -5.12 -3.76
N PRO A 218 32.22 -4.01 -3.10
CA PRO A 218 33.13 -3.30 -2.20
C PRO A 218 33.54 -4.20 -1.02
N VAL A 219 34.63 -3.85 -0.34
CA VAL A 219 34.98 -4.49 0.93
C VAL A 219 33.92 -4.08 1.96
N VAL A 220 33.26 -5.06 2.58
CA VAL A 220 32.15 -4.81 3.51
C VAL A 220 32.63 -4.04 4.74
N ASP A 221 31.93 -2.97 5.11
CA ASP A 221 32.24 -2.20 6.32
C ASP A 221 31.90 -3.04 7.56
N ALA A 222 32.95 -3.62 8.16
CA ALA A 222 32.82 -4.58 9.25
C ALA A 222 32.42 -3.89 10.56
N ILE A 223 31.34 -4.37 11.18
CA ILE A 223 30.82 -3.79 12.43
C ILE A 223 31.68 -4.31 13.59
N GLU A 224 32.71 -3.54 13.97
CA GLU A 224 33.70 -3.92 15.01
C GLU A 224 33.07 -4.27 16.37
N SER A 225 31.89 -3.72 16.69
CA SER A 225 31.11 -4.01 17.90
C SER A 225 30.57 -5.46 17.96
N ARG A 226 30.53 -6.16 16.81
CA ARG A 226 30.00 -7.53 16.63
C ARG A 226 31.06 -8.54 16.20
N LEU A 227 32.29 -8.11 15.90
CA LEU A 227 33.40 -9.01 15.58
C LEU A 227 33.82 -9.83 16.82
N SER A 228 34.20 -11.10 16.62
CA SER A 228 34.87 -11.86 17.68
C SER A 228 36.23 -11.23 18.03
N PRO A 229 36.77 -11.41 19.26
CA PRO A 229 38.00 -10.73 19.69
C PRO A 229 39.20 -10.93 18.74
N GLU A 230 39.34 -12.12 18.17
CA GLU A 230 40.39 -12.40 17.17
C GLU A 230 40.18 -11.63 15.85
N ARG A 231 38.93 -11.56 15.38
CA ARG A 231 38.58 -10.80 14.16
C ARG A 231 38.81 -9.32 14.40
N ALA A 232 38.35 -8.78 15.52
CA ALA A 232 38.56 -7.38 15.91
C ALA A 232 40.05 -7.00 16.08
N ALA A 233 40.96 -7.98 16.26
CA ALA A 233 42.40 -7.79 16.31
C ALA A 233 43.11 -7.82 14.94
N THR A 234 42.37 -8.04 13.84
CA THR A 234 42.92 -8.20 12.47
C THR A 234 42.13 -7.48 11.38
N ILE A 235 40.81 -7.38 11.52
CA ILE A 235 39.91 -6.67 10.62
C ILE A 235 39.58 -5.33 11.27
N LYS A 236 39.99 -4.23 10.63
CA LYS A 236 39.77 -2.84 11.10
C LYS A 236 39.05 -2.01 10.06
N LEU A 237 38.12 -1.17 10.50
CA LEU A 237 37.37 -0.28 9.62
C LEU A 237 38.29 0.74 8.91
N GLU A 238 39.36 1.19 9.57
CA GLU A 238 40.36 2.07 8.94
C GLU A 238 41.05 1.39 7.72
N ASP A 239 41.31 0.09 7.80
CA ASP A 239 41.94 -0.66 6.71
C ASP A 239 40.97 -1.06 5.61
N ILE A 240 39.71 -1.35 5.97
CA ILE A 240 38.60 -1.52 5.01
C ILE A 240 38.36 -0.22 4.22
N ASN A 241 38.38 0.94 4.90
CA ASN A 241 38.25 2.23 4.25
C ASN A 241 39.36 2.47 3.23
N LYS A 242 40.64 2.22 3.57
CA LYS A 242 41.76 2.32 2.61
C LYS A 242 41.57 1.42 1.38
N MET A 243 41.01 0.22 1.55
CA MET A 243 40.71 -0.68 0.45
C MET A 243 39.57 -0.13 -0.43
N ASN A 244 38.49 0.36 0.16
CA ASN A 244 37.38 0.98 -0.59
C ASN A 244 37.81 2.30 -1.27
N GLU A 245 38.62 3.13 -0.62
CA GLU A 245 39.25 4.32 -1.21
C GLU A 245 40.11 3.94 -2.43
N ARG A 246 40.87 2.83 -2.36
CA ARG A 246 41.65 2.32 -3.49
C ARG A 246 40.79 1.82 -4.67
N LEU A 247 39.59 1.29 -4.41
CA LEU A 247 38.62 1.00 -5.47
C LEU A 247 38.07 2.30 -6.09
N ASP A 248 37.84 3.32 -5.28
CA ASP A 248 37.33 4.62 -5.74
C ASP A 248 38.36 5.36 -6.60
N GLU A 249 39.64 5.36 -6.21
CA GLU A 249 40.77 5.79 -7.05
C GLU A 249 40.72 5.12 -8.43
N LYS A 250 40.65 3.78 -8.47
CA LYS A 250 40.64 2.99 -9.71
C LYS A 250 39.46 3.29 -10.62
N LEU A 251 38.28 3.52 -10.05
CA LEU A 251 37.07 3.85 -10.78
C LEU A 251 37.08 5.27 -11.36
N ASP A 252 37.79 6.20 -10.73
CA ASP A 252 37.95 7.57 -11.23
C ASP A 252 39.17 7.72 -12.16
N GLU A 253 40.28 6.99 -11.95
CA GLU A 253 41.35 6.78 -12.95
C GLU A 253 40.73 6.37 -14.30
N ALA A 254 39.92 5.31 -14.29
CA ALA A 254 39.19 4.79 -15.45
C ALA A 254 38.08 5.74 -15.98
N ARG A 255 37.72 6.83 -15.28
CA ARG A 255 36.72 7.81 -15.76
C ARG A 255 37.35 8.92 -16.59
N PHE A 256 38.57 9.35 -16.24
CA PHE A 256 39.16 10.58 -16.80
C PHE A 256 40.13 10.35 -17.97
N GLU A 257 40.67 9.15 -18.13
CA GLU A 257 41.56 8.83 -19.25
C GLU A 257 40.79 8.47 -20.56
N PRO A 258 41.16 9.06 -21.72
CA PRO A 258 40.44 8.81 -22.98
C PRO A 258 40.64 7.39 -23.54
N GLY A 259 39.65 6.52 -23.33
CA GLY A 259 39.59 5.17 -23.89
C GLY A 259 39.75 4.04 -22.87
N THR A 260 39.93 4.36 -21.59
CA THR A 260 40.25 3.43 -20.51
C THR A 260 39.11 3.30 -19.47
N GLY A 261 37.86 3.47 -19.91
CA GLY A 261 36.64 3.22 -19.13
C GLY A 261 36.65 1.88 -18.38
N THR A 262 35.78 1.68 -17.40
CA THR A 262 35.76 0.41 -16.61
C THR A 262 35.40 -0.86 -17.40
N GLY A 263 35.13 -0.75 -18.71
CA GLY A 263 34.80 -1.85 -19.64
C GLY A 263 33.54 -2.64 -19.29
N GLY A 264 32.69 -2.10 -18.42
CA GLY A 264 31.51 -2.79 -17.89
C GLY A 264 31.71 -3.35 -16.48
N LEU A 265 32.85 -3.11 -15.83
CA LEU A 265 33.02 -3.32 -14.39
C LEU A 265 32.21 -2.27 -13.60
N ALA A 266 31.34 -2.75 -12.72
CA ALA A 266 30.54 -1.98 -11.78
C ALA A 266 30.94 -2.31 -10.33
N VAL A 267 30.93 -1.31 -9.44
CA VAL A 267 31.13 -1.49 -8.00
C VAL A 267 29.95 -0.88 -7.25
N PRO A 268 29.12 -1.69 -6.55
CA PRO A 268 27.95 -1.21 -5.84
C PRO A 268 28.33 -0.69 -4.45
N ARG A 269 28.99 0.48 -4.39
CA ARG A 269 29.33 1.20 -3.15
C ARG A 269 28.11 1.43 -2.23
N SER A 270 26.89 1.42 -2.80
CA SER A 270 25.62 1.44 -2.09
C SER A 270 25.39 0.22 -1.18
N PHE A 271 26.12 -0.88 -1.32
CA PHE A 271 26.07 -2.03 -0.40
C PHE A 271 26.47 -1.65 1.02
N ASN A 272 27.49 -0.80 1.17
CA ASN A 272 27.94 -0.34 2.49
C ASN A 272 26.93 0.64 3.09
N LYS A 273 26.32 1.51 2.26
CA LYS A 273 25.20 2.38 2.68
C LYS A 273 23.90 1.62 3.02
N VAL A 274 23.74 0.40 2.51
CA VAL A 274 22.61 -0.49 2.83
C VAL A 274 22.77 -1.11 4.23
N ILE A 275 24.00 -1.30 4.71
CA ILE A 275 24.31 -1.86 6.05
C ILE A 275 24.66 -0.80 7.12
N ASP A 276 24.88 0.44 6.72
CA ASP A 276 25.21 1.56 7.61
C ASP A 276 24.20 1.69 8.78
N GLY A 277 24.71 1.68 10.01
CA GLY A 277 23.94 1.72 11.25
C GLY A 277 23.12 0.46 11.58
N LEU A 278 23.30 -0.66 10.87
CA LEU A 278 22.52 -1.90 11.08
C LEU A 278 23.18 -2.92 12.03
N ASP A 279 23.77 -2.45 13.15
CA ASP A 279 24.38 -3.28 14.21
C ASP A 279 23.47 -4.40 14.75
N GLU A 280 22.14 -4.30 14.62
CA GLU A 280 21.17 -5.31 15.07
C GLU A 280 20.82 -6.37 14.00
N GLU A 281 21.14 -6.12 12.72
CA GLU A 281 20.86 -7.04 11.60
C GLU A 281 22.03 -8.01 11.33
N THR A 282 23.12 -7.96 12.10
CA THR A 282 24.27 -8.89 12.03
C THR A 282 24.64 -9.46 13.40
N VAL A 283 25.06 -10.74 13.40
CA VAL A 283 25.52 -11.46 14.61
C VAL A 283 27.05 -11.46 14.72
N ASP A 284 27.78 -11.45 13.60
CA ASP A 284 29.23 -11.68 13.55
C ASP A 284 30.05 -10.53 12.95
N GLY A 285 29.38 -9.39 12.70
CA GLY A 285 29.94 -8.15 12.19
C GLY A 285 30.23 -8.14 10.68
N LEU A 286 29.91 -9.21 9.95
CA LEU A 286 30.21 -9.36 8.52
C LEU A 286 29.02 -9.88 7.70
N HIS A 287 28.17 -10.73 8.27
CA HIS A 287 27.00 -11.31 7.59
C HIS A 287 25.71 -10.72 8.14
N PHE A 288 24.88 -10.18 7.25
CA PHE A 288 23.63 -9.49 7.61
C PHE A 288 22.40 -10.38 7.41
N SER A 289 21.22 -9.90 7.80
CA SER A 289 19.98 -10.67 7.69
C SER A 289 19.56 -10.94 6.24
N ASP A 290 18.78 -12.01 6.04
CA ASP A 290 18.20 -12.37 4.74
C ASP A 290 17.40 -11.21 4.11
N THR A 291 16.87 -10.28 4.91
CA THR A 291 16.18 -9.06 4.45
C THR A 291 17.14 -8.09 3.77
N VAL A 292 18.29 -7.83 4.40
CA VAL A 292 19.33 -6.91 3.92
C VAL A 292 20.04 -7.51 2.70
N SER A 293 20.43 -8.79 2.75
CA SER A 293 21.08 -9.49 1.63
C SER A 293 20.17 -9.59 0.40
N LYS A 294 18.85 -9.70 0.61
CA LYS A 294 17.87 -9.65 -0.48
C LYS A 294 17.84 -8.28 -1.17
N VAL A 295 18.04 -7.18 -0.45
CA VAL A 295 18.16 -5.83 -1.06
C VAL A 295 19.46 -5.69 -1.84
N GLN A 296 20.59 -6.19 -1.32
CA GLN A 296 21.85 -6.27 -2.04
C GLN A 296 21.70 -7.04 -3.36
N ALA A 297 21.12 -8.25 -3.34
CA ALA A 297 20.81 -9.02 -4.55
C ALA A 297 19.81 -8.30 -5.49
N SER A 298 18.84 -7.55 -4.94
CA SER A 298 17.91 -6.74 -5.73
C SER A 298 18.63 -5.60 -6.47
N ILE A 299 19.67 -4.99 -5.89
CA ILE A 299 20.49 -3.97 -6.56
C ILE A 299 21.22 -4.57 -7.76
N LEU A 300 21.83 -5.76 -7.62
CA LEU A 300 22.49 -6.45 -8.75
C LEU A 300 21.51 -6.79 -9.87
N LEU A 301 20.32 -7.30 -9.53
CA LEU A 301 19.27 -7.58 -10.50
C LEU A 301 18.72 -6.30 -11.16
N ASN A 302 18.65 -5.16 -10.44
CA ASN A 302 18.23 -3.89 -11.02
C ASN A 302 19.28 -3.31 -11.99
N LEU A 303 20.57 -3.51 -11.73
CA LEU A 303 21.64 -3.16 -12.68
C LEU A 303 21.48 -3.96 -13.98
N ARG A 304 21.45 -5.29 -13.87
CA ARG A 304 21.46 -6.21 -15.03
C ARG A 304 20.14 -6.24 -15.81
N CYS A 305 19.02 -6.40 -15.10
CA CYS A 305 17.79 -6.92 -15.70
C CYS A 305 16.75 -5.84 -16.03
N ASN A 306 16.91 -4.60 -15.55
CA ASN A 306 15.89 -3.56 -15.79
C ASN A 306 15.80 -3.20 -17.28
N ASP A 307 16.93 -3.06 -17.98
CA ASP A 307 16.93 -2.72 -19.41
C ASP A 307 16.73 -3.94 -20.34
N VAL A 308 17.10 -5.14 -19.88
CA VAL A 308 16.97 -6.41 -20.62
C VAL A 308 15.52 -6.89 -20.71
N LEU A 309 14.70 -6.64 -19.67
CA LEU A 309 13.33 -7.12 -19.65
C LEU A 309 12.41 -6.35 -20.62
N PRO A 310 11.34 -6.99 -21.14
CA PRO A 310 10.46 -6.37 -22.14
C PRO A 310 9.90 -5.02 -21.71
N LYS A 311 10.24 -3.98 -22.46
CA LYS A 311 9.90 -2.57 -22.17
C LYS A 311 8.46 -2.24 -22.57
N HIS A 312 7.52 -2.71 -21.76
CA HIS A 312 6.08 -2.55 -21.94
C HIS A 312 5.41 -2.13 -20.61
N PHE A 313 4.15 -1.70 -20.69
CA PHE A 313 3.33 -1.40 -19.51
C PHE A 313 3.20 -2.63 -18.58
N PRO A 314 3.36 -2.50 -17.26
CA PRO A 314 3.68 -1.29 -16.50
C PRO A 314 5.19 -0.98 -16.43
N TYR A 315 5.55 0.30 -16.53
CA TYR A 315 6.92 0.79 -16.38
C TYR A 315 7.29 0.94 -14.90
N ASP A 316 7.41 -0.20 -14.19
CA ASP A 316 7.78 -0.25 -12.76
C ASP A 316 9.30 -0.21 -12.48
N LYS A 317 10.12 -0.35 -13.51
CA LYS A 317 11.59 -0.27 -13.47
C LYS A 317 12.09 1.09 -13.97
N THR A 318 12.95 1.76 -13.22
CA THR A 318 13.48 3.09 -13.62
C THR A 318 14.94 3.36 -13.25
N CYS A 319 15.54 2.64 -12.29
CA CYS A 319 17.01 2.57 -12.19
C CYS A 319 17.57 1.74 -13.36
N CYS A 320 18.73 2.07 -13.91
CA CYS A 320 19.32 1.39 -15.07
C CYS A 320 18.33 1.09 -16.19
N PHE A 321 17.55 2.10 -16.57
CA PHE A 321 16.47 1.95 -17.56
C PHE A 321 16.53 3.02 -18.66
N GLN A 322 16.58 2.57 -19.90
CA GLN A 322 16.35 3.35 -21.10
C GLN A 322 14.92 3.12 -21.59
N TYR A 323 14.05 4.11 -21.38
CA TYR A 323 12.72 4.16 -21.96
C TYR A 323 12.75 3.93 -23.48
N PRO A 324 11.80 3.16 -24.05
CA PRO A 324 11.76 2.90 -25.48
C PRO A 324 11.49 4.19 -26.27
N ALA A 325 12.00 4.25 -27.49
CA ALA A 325 11.72 5.37 -28.40
C ALA A 325 10.22 5.41 -28.75
N PRO A 326 9.56 6.58 -28.80
CA PRO A 326 8.13 6.67 -29.08
C PRO A 326 7.80 6.07 -30.45
N ASN A 327 6.74 5.26 -30.51
CA ASN A 327 6.28 4.65 -31.76
C ASN A 327 5.71 5.70 -32.72
N TRP A 328 5.53 5.35 -34.01
CA TRP A 328 5.12 6.32 -35.03
C TRP A 328 3.73 6.96 -34.75
N VAL A 329 2.84 6.25 -34.06
CA VAL A 329 1.52 6.77 -33.65
C VAL A 329 1.68 7.80 -32.54
N GLN A 330 2.51 7.51 -31.52
CA GLN A 330 2.86 8.46 -30.46
C GLN A 330 3.54 9.71 -31.04
N ILE A 331 4.48 9.56 -31.98
CA ILE A 331 5.15 10.70 -32.64
C ILE A 331 4.12 11.54 -33.41
N ALA A 332 3.27 10.92 -34.24
CA ALA A 332 2.24 11.63 -35.00
C ALA A 332 1.24 12.36 -34.08
N LEU A 333 0.83 11.72 -32.97
CA LEU A 333 -0.07 12.29 -31.98
C LEU A 333 0.58 13.45 -31.20
N LEU A 334 1.84 13.33 -30.77
CA LEU A 334 2.61 14.40 -30.14
C LEU A 334 2.76 15.60 -31.08
N VAL A 335 3.17 15.37 -32.33
CA VAL A 335 3.33 16.43 -33.35
C VAL A 335 1.99 17.11 -33.65
N PHE A 336 0.89 16.38 -33.69
CA PHE A 336 -0.45 16.96 -33.83
C PHE A 336 -0.83 17.80 -32.60
N LEU A 337 -0.75 17.24 -31.40
CA LEU A 337 -1.16 17.88 -30.14
C LEU A 337 -0.35 19.15 -29.83
N ILE A 338 0.96 19.13 -30.09
CA ILE A 338 1.87 20.26 -29.85
C ILE A 338 1.86 21.25 -31.03
N GLY A 339 1.76 20.77 -32.27
CA GLY A 339 1.92 21.59 -33.46
C GLY A 339 0.64 22.24 -33.98
N PHE A 340 -0.46 21.49 -34.09
CA PHE A 340 -1.64 21.91 -34.86
C PHE A 340 -2.32 23.15 -34.27
N ALA A 341 -2.64 23.13 -32.98
CA ALA A 341 -3.38 24.24 -32.37
C ALA A 341 -2.55 25.53 -32.23
N PRO A 342 -1.26 25.50 -31.81
CA PRO A 342 -0.39 26.67 -31.83
C PRO A 342 -0.12 27.22 -33.24
N LEU A 343 0.01 26.36 -34.27
CA LEU A 343 0.09 26.81 -35.66
C LEU A 343 -1.17 27.55 -36.09
N GLY A 344 -2.35 27.04 -35.73
CA GLY A 344 -3.62 27.73 -35.95
C GLY A 344 -3.66 29.11 -35.28
N LEU A 345 -3.29 29.21 -34.00
CA LEU A 345 -3.23 30.48 -33.26
C LEU A 345 -2.24 31.47 -33.89
N TYR A 346 -1.06 31.00 -34.30
CA TYR A 346 -0.08 31.80 -35.03
C TYR A 346 -0.64 32.34 -36.35
N LEU A 347 -1.29 31.51 -37.16
CA LEU A 347 -1.90 31.92 -38.43
C LEU A 347 -3.05 32.92 -38.22
N TYR A 348 -3.89 32.72 -37.20
CA TYR A 348 -4.94 33.69 -36.83
C TYR A 348 -4.37 35.03 -36.34
N SER A 349 -3.14 35.08 -35.82
CA SER A 349 -2.46 36.33 -35.47
C SER A 349 -1.86 37.09 -36.66
N ARG A 350 -1.88 36.52 -37.87
CA ARG A 350 -1.28 37.11 -39.09
C ARG A 350 -2.36 37.63 -40.04
N ALA A 351 -2.45 38.96 -40.18
CA ALA A 351 -3.47 39.63 -41.00
C ALA A 351 -3.48 39.23 -42.49
N ASN A 352 -2.38 38.71 -43.04
CA ASN A 352 -2.20 38.44 -44.47
C ASN A 352 -2.44 36.97 -44.87
N VAL A 353 -3.09 36.16 -44.04
CA VAL A 353 -3.37 34.74 -44.32
C VAL A 353 -4.64 34.59 -45.17
N LYS A 354 -4.56 33.80 -46.25
CA LYS A 354 -5.71 33.57 -47.15
C LYS A 354 -6.85 32.84 -46.41
N PRO A 355 -8.13 33.23 -46.60
CA PRO A 355 -9.27 32.60 -45.92
C PRO A 355 -9.38 31.08 -46.09
N THR A 356 -8.88 30.54 -47.21
CA THR A 356 -8.83 29.10 -47.49
C THR A 356 -8.00 28.30 -46.48
N VAL A 357 -7.00 28.92 -45.83
CA VAL A 357 -6.15 28.26 -44.82
C VAL A 357 -6.95 28.00 -43.54
N PHE A 358 -7.84 28.92 -43.15
CA PHE A 358 -8.65 28.76 -41.94
C PHE A 358 -9.69 27.64 -42.05
N ARG A 359 -9.99 27.12 -43.24
CA ARG A 359 -10.83 25.91 -43.40
C ARG A 359 -10.22 24.64 -42.79
N PHE A 360 -8.90 24.63 -42.55
CA PHE A 360 -8.19 23.50 -41.93
C PHE A 360 -8.09 23.60 -40.41
N PHE A 361 -8.56 24.69 -39.79
CA PHE A 361 -8.51 24.91 -38.34
C PHE A 361 -9.92 25.15 -37.78
N PRO A 362 -10.21 24.72 -36.54
CA PRO A 362 -11.44 25.12 -35.85
C PRO A 362 -11.39 26.61 -35.46
N ASP A 363 -12.54 27.20 -35.16
CA ASP A 363 -12.66 28.58 -34.66
C ASP A 363 -11.62 28.90 -33.58
N GLN A 364 -11.12 30.14 -33.58
CA GLN A 364 -10.15 30.65 -32.60
C GLN A 364 -10.50 30.35 -31.13
N LYS A 365 -11.80 30.31 -30.80
CA LYS A 365 -12.33 29.97 -29.47
C LYS A 365 -12.04 28.53 -29.01
N TYR A 366 -11.81 27.59 -29.94
CA TYR A 366 -11.45 26.20 -29.67
C TYR A 366 -9.95 25.94 -29.72
N LEU A 367 -9.19 26.73 -30.48
CA LEU A 367 -7.74 26.54 -30.64
C LEU A 367 -6.96 26.68 -29.32
N LEU A 368 -7.29 27.66 -28.47
CA LEU A 368 -6.63 27.80 -27.16
C LEU A 368 -6.90 26.59 -26.23
N PRO A 369 -8.16 26.13 -26.03
CA PRO A 369 -8.45 24.85 -25.39
C PRO A 369 -7.68 23.66 -25.97
N LEU A 370 -7.59 23.54 -27.29
CA LEU A 370 -6.89 22.43 -27.94
C LEU A 370 -5.38 22.47 -27.69
N ALA A 371 -4.75 23.65 -27.77
CA ALA A 371 -3.34 23.84 -27.43
C ALA A 371 -3.07 23.54 -25.94
N VAL A 372 -3.93 24.02 -25.04
CA VAL A 372 -3.82 23.75 -23.59
C VAL A 372 -3.93 22.24 -23.32
N PHE A 373 -4.86 21.54 -23.97
CA PHE A 373 -5.00 20.09 -23.86
C PHE A 373 -3.77 19.34 -24.41
N GLY A 374 -3.26 19.75 -25.57
CA GLY A 374 -2.09 19.16 -26.21
C GLY A 374 -0.79 19.35 -25.42
N PHE A 375 -0.50 20.56 -24.95
CA PHE A 375 0.64 20.82 -24.06
C PHE A 375 0.49 20.08 -22.72
N SER A 376 -0.71 20.02 -22.15
CA SER A 376 -0.94 19.30 -20.88
C SER A 376 -0.68 17.81 -21.03
N THR A 377 -1.29 17.15 -22.03
CA THR A 377 -1.10 15.71 -22.28
C THR A 377 0.35 15.37 -22.64
N SER A 378 1.02 16.23 -23.42
CA SER A 378 2.45 16.07 -23.73
C SER A 378 3.35 16.23 -22.50
N LEU A 379 3.01 17.11 -21.55
CA LEU A 379 3.70 17.22 -20.28
C LEU A 379 3.57 15.92 -19.45
N LEU A 380 2.40 15.27 -19.45
CA LEU A 380 2.23 13.97 -18.79
C LEU A 380 3.14 12.91 -19.42
N PHE A 381 3.18 12.84 -20.75
CA PHE A 381 4.05 11.92 -21.47
C PHE A 381 5.53 12.12 -21.11
N VAL A 382 6.00 13.37 -21.16
CA VAL A 382 7.38 13.70 -20.81
C VAL A 382 7.69 13.41 -19.33
N ALA A 383 6.74 13.61 -18.42
CA ALA A 383 6.93 13.37 -16.99
C ALA A 383 7.10 11.87 -16.66
N ASP A 384 6.26 11.01 -17.25
CA ASP A 384 6.20 9.59 -16.85
C ASP A 384 6.95 8.64 -17.81
N ARG A 385 7.02 8.95 -19.11
CA ARG A 385 7.67 8.12 -20.14
C ARG A 385 9.09 8.55 -20.52
N THR A 386 9.75 9.36 -19.68
CA THR A 386 11.16 9.75 -19.85
C THR A 386 11.90 9.88 -18.51
N ASN A 387 13.24 9.94 -18.56
CA ASN A 387 14.10 10.23 -17.40
C ASN A 387 14.24 11.74 -17.09
N LEU A 388 13.48 12.63 -17.75
CA LEU A 388 13.53 14.08 -17.47
C LEU A 388 13.13 14.40 -16.02
N PHE A 389 12.16 13.66 -15.49
CA PHE A 389 11.68 13.78 -14.12
C PHE A 389 11.98 12.51 -13.31
N LEU A 390 12.54 12.73 -12.12
CA LEU A 390 12.94 11.70 -11.16
C LEU A 390 11.72 10.96 -10.58
N LYS A 391 11.94 9.71 -10.13
CA LYS A 391 10.87 8.77 -9.73
C LYS A 391 11.30 7.99 -8.48
N GLU A 392 10.57 8.13 -7.38
CA GLU A 392 10.84 7.39 -6.13
C GLU A 392 9.74 6.38 -5.82
N ASN A 393 10.08 5.29 -5.10
CA ASN A 393 9.10 4.36 -4.56
C ASN A 393 8.18 5.03 -3.52
N LYS A 394 6.92 4.60 -3.53
CA LYS A 394 5.92 5.00 -2.53
C LYS A 394 6.21 4.38 -1.18
N GLN A 395 6.14 5.21 -0.14
CA GLN A 395 6.17 4.75 1.23
C GLN A 395 4.97 5.30 2.01
N TYR A 396 4.43 4.44 2.87
CA TYR A 396 3.34 4.80 3.77
C TYR A 396 3.89 5.27 5.12
N ASP A 397 3.46 6.44 5.54
CA ASP A 397 3.60 6.94 6.91
C ASP A 397 2.23 7.40 7.43
N ALA A 398 1.87 6.92 8.62
CA ALA A 398 0.62 7.23 9.29
C ALA A 398 0.55 8.70 9.77
N ILE A 399 1.68 9.30 10.16
CA ILE A 399 1.72 10.69 10.64
C ILE A 399 1.45 11.63 9.46
N THR A 400 2.17 11.47 8.35
CA THR A 400 1.97 12.22 7.11
C THR A 400 0.56 12.02 6.55
N PHE A 401 0.02 10.80 6.59
CA PHE A 401 -1.37 10.53 6.19
C PHE A 401 -2.38 11.34 7.05
N GLY A 402 -2.22 11.30 8.38
CA GLY A 402 -3.06 12.05 9.32
C GLY A 402 -2.96 13.56 9.13
N VAL A 403 -1.74 14.09 8.95
CA VAL A 403 -1.47 15.52 8.73
C VAL A 403 -2.07 16.01 7.42
N LEU A 404 -1.93 15.27 6.31
CA LEU A 404 -2.51 15.65 5.02
C LEU A 404 -4.05 15.63 5.06
N CYS A 405 -4.65 14.65 5.74
CA CYS A 405 -6.09 14.61 5.99
C CYS A 405 -6.56 15.80 6.85
N LEU A 406 -5.82 16.16 7.91
CA LEU A 406 -6.14 17.30 8.77
C LEU A 406 -6.02 18.64 8.03
N ILE A 407 -4.96 18.86 7.25
CA ILE A 407 -4.79 20.05 6.41
C ILE A 407 -5.95 20.18 5.42
N THR A 408 -6.35 19.06 4.79
CA THR A 408 -7.49 18.99 3.87
C THR A 408 -8.80 19.37 4.56
N LEU A 409 -9.04 18.85 5.77
CA LEU A 409 -10.23 19.18 6.57
C LEU A 409 -10.25 20.67 6.96
N VAL A 410 -9.13 21.21 7.43
CA VAL A 410 -9.00 22.63 7.80
C VAL A 410 -9.23 23.54 6.59
N ALA A 411 -8.65 23.22 5.42
CA ALA A 411 -8.90 23.95 4.18
C ALA A 411 -10.39 23.91 3.76
N GLY A 412 -11.03 22.75 3.94
CA GLY A 412 -12.47 22.57 3.74
C GLY A 412 -13.32 23.49 4.64
N VAL A 413 -13.07 23.46 5.95
CA VAL A 413 -13.79 24.25 6.97
C VAL A 413 -13.57 25.75 6.82
N VAL A 414 -12.32 26.19 6.61
CA VAL A 414 -11.98 27.62 6.46
C VAL A 414 -12.59 28.25 5.21
N THR A 415 -12.95 27.45 4.20
CA THR A 415 -13.54 27.91 2.93
C THR A 415 -15.04 27.63 2.78
N MET A 416 -15.73 27.29 3.88
CA MET A 416 -17.19 27.14 3.90
C MET A 416 -17.90 28.42 3.41
N LYS A 417 -18.89 28.26 2.54
CA LYS A 417 -19.86 29.30 2.21
C LYS A 417 -20.70 29.64 3.45
N PRO A 418 -21.18 30.89 3.59
CA PRO A 418 -22.32 31.14 4.48
C PRO A 418 -23.55 30.36 3.99
N PRO A 419 -24.48 29.98 4.88
CA PRO A 419 -25.71 29.29 4.48
C PRO A 419 -26.59 30.19 3.61
N GLU A 420 -26.81 29.78 2.36
CA GLU A 420 -27.70 30.45 1.40
C GLU A 420 -29.15 29.88 1.49
N LYS A 421 -30.01 30.11 0.48
CA LYS A 421 -31.34 29.47 0.39
C LYS A 421 -31.18 27.95 0.35
N ASP A 422 -32.08 27.22 1.01
CA ASP A 422 -32.10 25.75 0.93
C ASP A 422 -32.41 25.30 -0.50
N LEU A 423 -31.44 24.66 -1.15
CA LEU A 423 -31.54 24.14 -2.53
C LEU A 423 -32.10 22.70 -2.57
N GLY A 424 -32.52 22.14 -1.43
CA GLY A 424 -33.08 20.81 -1.32
C GLY A 424 -32.05 19.69 -1.21
N PHE A 425 -32.56 18.45 -1.31
CA PHE A 425 -31.82 17.21 -1.07
C PHE A 425 -30.84 16.86 -2.19
N LEU A 426 -29.58 16.56 -1.82
CA LEU A 426 -28.48 16.26 -2.75
C LEU A 426 -28.37 17.33 -3.85
N ASN A 427 -28.33 18.59 -3.43
CA ASN A 427 -28.17 19.71 -4.35
C ASN A 427 -26.77 19.71 -5.01
N ARG A 428 -26.65 20.49 -6.09
CA ARG A 428 -25.43 20.53 -6.92
C ARG A 428 -24.17 20.78 -6.09
N ASP A 429 -24.19 21.80 -5.22
CA ASP A 429 -23.01 22.21 -4.46
C ASP A 429 -22.61 21.16 -3.41
N GLN A 430 -23.57 20.47 -2.79
CA GLN A 430 -23.29 19.29 -1.96
C GLN A 430 -22.64 18.16 -2.78
N THR A 431 -23.09 17.91 -4.01
CA THR A 431 -22.51 16.84 -4.86
C THR A 431 -21.14 17.19 -5.43
N ASP A 432 -20.90 18.44 -5.83
CA ASP A 432 -19.57 18.93 -6.22
C ASP A 432 -18.64 18.91 -4.98
N GLU A 433 -19.10 19.31 -3.79
CA GLU A 433 -18.35 19.15 -2.52
C GLU A 433 -18.01 17.68 -2.22
N TRP A 434 -18.98 16.78 -2.34
CA TRP A 434 -18.81 15.36 -2.01
C TRP A 434 -17.79 14.71 -2.94
N LYS A 435 -17.91 14.93 -4.25
CA LYS A 435 -16.90 14.52 -5.25
C LYS A 435 -15.53 15.13 -4.91
N GLY A 436 -15.48 16.38 -4.44
CA GLY A 436 -14.25 17.07 -4.07
C GLY A 436 -13.46 16.46 -2.92
N TRP A 437 -14.08 16.27 -1.74
CA TRP A 437 -13.35 15.72 -0.59
C TRP A 437 -12.97 14.26 -0.79
N MET A 438 -13.82 13.47 -1.46
CA MET A 438 -13.51 12.08 -1.81
C MET A 438 -12.29 12.00 -2.74
N GLN A 439 -12.21 12.89 -3.73
CA GLN A 439 -11.07 12.92 -4.65
C GLN A 439 -9.76 13.22 -3.92
N ILE A 440 -9.74 14.15 -2.97
CA ILE A 440 -8.51 14.46 -2.20
C ILE A 440 -8.12 13.28 -1.29
N ALA A 441 -9.09 12.61 -0.66
CA ALA A 441 -8.82 11.40 0.12
C ALA A 441 -8.19 10.28 -0.75
N ILE A 442 -8.70 10.06 -1.96
CA ILE A 442 -8.15 9.11 -2.95
C ILE A 442 -6.72 9.51 -3.37
N LEU A 443 -6.45 10.80 -3.59
CA LEU A 443 -5.13 11.30 -3.96
C LEU A 443 -4.09 11.09 -2.85
N ILE A 444 -4.42 11.39 -1.59
CA ILE A 444 -3.54 11.16 -0.43
C ILE A 444 -3.26 9.65 -0.28
N TYR A 445 -4.31 8.82 -0.36
CA TYR A 445 -4.23 7.36 -0.30
C TYR A 445 -3.31 6.77 -1.38
N HIS A 446 -3.43 7.22 -2.64
CA HIS A 446 -2.60 6.72 -3.73
C HIS A 446 -1.16 7.25 -3.68
N TYR A 447 -0.92 8.48 -3.21
CA TYR A 447 0.42 9.06 -3.12
C TYR A 447 1.26 8.35 -2.05
N LEU A 448 0.70 8.15 -0.85
CA LEU A 448 1.38 7.45 0.25
C LEU A 448 1.31 5.91 0.15
N GLY A 449 0.75 5.36 -0.93
CA GLY A 449 0.66 3.90 -1.10
C GLY A 449 -0.13 3.18 0.01
N ALA A 450 -1.12 3.85 0.62
CA ALA A 450 -1.85 3.37 1.80
C ALA A 450 -2.73 2.12 1.55
N SER A 451 -2.73 1.59 0.33
CA SER A 451 -3.38 0.32 -0.08
C SER A 451 -2.82 -0.93 0.61
N LYS A 452 -1.72 -0.80 1.35
CA LYS A 452 -1.19 -1.81 2.28
C LYS A 452 -2.04 -1.95 3.56
N ILE A 453 -2.76 -0.89 3.98
CA ILE A 453 -3.51 -0.84 5.25
C ILE A 453 -5.01 -1.10 5.02
N SER A 454 -5.59 -2.10 5.69
CA SER A 454 -6.99 -2.51 5.53
C SER A 454 -7.99 -1.40 5.91
N GLY A 455 -7.88 -0.84 7.12
CA GLY A 455 -8.77 0.23 7.63
C GLY A 455 -8.66 1.58 6.90
N ILE A 456 -7.76 1.71 5.92
CA ILE A 456 -7.75 2.86 4.98
C ILE A 456 -8.29 2.43 3.61
N TYR A 457 -7.96 1.22 3.16
CA TYR A 457 -8.50 0.64 1.93
C TYR A 457 -10.03 0.53 1.94
N ASN A 458 -10.63 0.02 3.03
CA ASN A 458 -12.07 -0.25 3.07
C ASN A 458 -12.91 1.04 2.96
N PRO A 459 -12.65 2.13 3.73
CA PRO A 459 -13.36 3.39 3.54
C PRO A 459 -13.13 4.01 2.16
N ILE A 460 -11.90 3.96 1.62
CA ILE A 460 -11.59 4.47 0.28
C ILE A 460 -12.39 3.73 -0.80
N ARG A 461 -12.63 2.41 -0.67
CA ARG A 461 -13.49 1.67 -1.60
C ARG A 461 -14.95 2.16 -1.54
N VAL A 462 -15.47 2.46 -0.35
CA VAL A 462 -16.82 3.07 -0.20
C VAL A 462 -16.93 4.42 -0.93
N LEU A 463 -15.84 5.19 -1.06
CA LEU A 463 -15.85 6.44 -1.84
C LEU A 463 -16.02 6.18 -3.34
N VAL A 464 -15.45 5.08 -3.87
CA VAL A 464 -15.67 4.65 -5.26
C VAL A 464 -17.13 4.22 -5.48
N ALA A 465 -17.67 3.44 -4.55
CA ALA A 465 -19.10 3.07 -4.56
C ALA A 465 -20.01 4.32 -4.48
N ALA A 466 -19.62 5.35 -3.73
CA ALA A 466 -20.35 6.63 -3.65
C ALA A 466 -20.35 7.43 -4.98
N TYR A 467 -19.27 7.39 -5.77
CA TYR A 467 -19.28 7.94 -7.13
C TYR A 467 -20.29 7.23 -8.04
N LEU A 468 -20.37 5.90 -7.95
CA LEU A 468 -21.30 5.09 -8.73
C LEU A 468 -22.76 5.23 -8.27
N PHE A 469 -22.99 5.40 -6.96
CA PHE A 469 -24.28 5.82 -6.41
C PHE A 469 -24.76 7.14 -7.04
N MET A 470 -23.89 8.16 -7.08
CA MET A 470 -24.23 9.46 -7.67
C MET A 470 -24.54 9.35 -9.17
N SER A 471 -23.80 8.52 -9.91
CA SER A 471 -24.08 8.22 -11.32
C SER A 471 -25.50 7.64 -11.52
N GLY A 472 -25.85 6.59 -10.75
CA GLY A 472 -27.18 6.00 -10.78
C GLY A 472 -28.30 6.98 -10.39
N TYR A 473 -28.09 7.75 -9.33
CA TYR A 473 -29.02 8.77 -8.84
C TYR A 473 -29.24 9.90 -9.86
N GLY A 474 -28.16 10.46 -10.39
CA GLY A 474 -28.17 11.59 -11.33
C GLY A 474 -28.77 11.23 -12.69
N HIS A 475 -28.37 10.09 -13.26
CA HIS A 475 -28.86 9.68 -14.57
C HIS A 475 -30.33 9.22 -14.54
N LEU A 476 -30.78 8.46 -13.53
CA LEU A 476 -32.22 8.14 -13.42
C LEU A 476 -33.04 9.40 -13.15
N SER A 477 -32.57 10.29 -12.27
CA SER A 477 -33.21 11.60 -12.05
C SER A 477 -33.35 12.39 -13.34
N PHE A 478 -32.39 12.30 -14.27
CA PHE A 478 -32.47 12.97 -15.56
C PHE A 478 -33.55 12.35 -16.44
N PHE A 479 -33.42 11.06 -16.76
CA PHE A 479 -34.24 10.42 -17.79
C PHE A 479 -35.73 10.40 -17.43
N LEU A 480 -36.09 10.30 -16.14
CA LEU A 480 -37.48 10.39 -15.70
C LEU A 480 -38.06 11.82 -15.77
N LYS A 481 -37.28 12.86 -15.47
CA LYS A 481 -37.76 14.26 -15.45
C LYS A 481 -37.76 14.95 -16.81
N LYS A 482 -36.91 14.50 -17.74
CA LYS A 482 -36.63 15.21 -19.00
C LYS A 482 -36.84 14.38 -20.26
N ALA A 483 -37.00 13.05 -20.14
CA ALA A 483 -37.34 12.12 -21.22
C ALA A 483 -36.47 12.17 -22.50
N ASP A 484 -35.30 12.82 -22.44
CA ASP A 484 -34.34 12.91 -23.54
C ASP A 484 -33.44 11.67 -23.57
N PHE A 485 -33.74 10.77 -24.49
CA PHE A 485 -32.94 9.58 -24.79
C PHE A 485 -32.13 9.74 -26.09
N GLY A 486 -31.94 10.97 -26.59
CA GLY A 486 -31.35 11.23 -27.91
C GLY A 486 -29.86 10.87 -28.01
N PHE A 487 -29.45 10.31 -29.16
CA PHE A 487 -28.06 9.90 -29.39
C PHE A 487 -27.02 11.01 -29.15
N ALA A 488 -27.34 12.27 -29.50
CA ALA A 488 -26.45 13.41 -29.26
C ALA A 488 -26.10 13.61 -27.78
N ARG A 489 -27.02 13.29 -26.85
CA ARG A 489 -26.77 13.27 -25.41
C ARG A 489 -25.78 12.18 -25.04
N VAL A 490 -26.03 10.96 -25.52
CA VAL A 490 -25.21 9.78 -25.25
C VAL A 490 -23.78 10.03 -25.73
N ALA A 491 -23.62 10.53 -26.96
CA ALA A 491 -22.32 10.92 -27.51
C ALA A 491 -21.60 12.00 -26.67
N ASN A 492 -22.30 13.06 -26.25
CA ASN A 492 -21.71 14.12 -25.43
C ASN A 492 -21.18 13.60 -24.08
N ILE A 493 -21.93 12.73 -23.40
CA ILE A 493 -21.52 12.12 -22.12
C ILE A 493 -20.35 11.15 -22.35
N LEU A 494 -20.44 10.25 -23.34
CA LEU A 494 -19.40 9.27 -23.64
C LEU A 494 -18.07 9.94 -24.03
N VAL A 495 -18.10 10.95 -24.92
CA VAL A 495 -16.91 11.72 -25.30
C VAL A 495 -16.33 12.42 -24.09
N ARG A 496 -17.15 13.08 -23.24
CA ARG A 496 -16.61 13.86 -22.12
C ARG A 496 -16.07 13.02 -20.95
N LEU A 497 -16.55 11.78 -20.79
CA LEU A 497 -15.98 10.81 -19.85
C LEU A 497 -14.63 10.26 -20.34
N ASN A 498 -14.46 10.07 -21.66
CA ASN A 498 -13.36 9.28 -22.21
C ASN A 498 -12.32 10.06 -23.04
N LEU A 499 -12.55 11.32 -23.39
CA LEU A 499 -11.63 12.12 -24.24
C LEU A 499 -10.19 12.17 -23.69
N LEU A 500 -10.02 12.24 -22.37
CA LEU A 500 -8.70 12.26 -21.75
C LEU A 500 -8.08 10.86 -21.66
N THR A 501 -8.83 9.84 -21.27
CA THR A 501 -8.32 8.46 -21.13
C THR A 501 -7.98 7.81 -22.46
N VAL A 502 -8.77 8.05 -23.51
CA VAL A 502 -8.49 7.54 -24.87
C VAL A 502 -7.23 8.20 -25.44
N VAL A 503 -7.08 9.52 -25.31
CA VAL A 503 -5.86 10.20 -25.78
C VAL A 503 -4.63 9.73 -24.99
N LEU A 504 -4.75 9.52 -23.68
CA LEU A 504 -3.63 9.02 -22.87
C LEU A 504 -3.29 7.55 -23.12
N ALA A 505 -4.26 6.67 -23.40
CA ALA A 505 -4.00 5.28 -23.78
C ALA A 505 -3.05 5.19 -25.00
N TYR A 506 -3.36 5.92 -26.07
CA TYR A 506 -2.50 5.99 -27.26
C TYR A 506 -1.18 6.73 -27.03
N LEU A 507 -1.18 7.76 -26.17
CA LEU A 507 0.02 8.57 -25.93
C LEU A 507 1.03 7.84 -25.02
N MET A 508 0.55 7.15 -23.99
CA MET A 508 1.36 6.47 -22.97
C MET A 508 1.73 5.02 -23.31
N ASP A 509 1.14 4.49 -24.39
CA ASP A 509 1.17 3.07 -24.78
C ASP A 509 0.63 2.16 -23.66
N THR A 510 -0.64 2.39 -23.28
CA THR A 510 -1.30 1.72 -22.15
C THR A 510 -2.71 1.23 -22.47
N ASP A 511 -3.11 0.12 -21.87
CA ASP A 511 -4.49 -0.34 -21.92
C ASP A 511 -5.47 0.70 -21.33
N TYR A 512 -6.52 1.00 -22.09
CA TYR A 512 -7.62 1.87 -21.66
C TYR A 512 -8.27 1.42 -20.33
N LEU A 513 -8.29 0.12 -20.03
CA LEU A 513 -8.82 -0.43 -18.78
C LEU A 513 -7.97 -0.10 -17.55
N SER A 514 -6.70 0.28 -17.72
CA SER A 514 -5.82 0.74 -16.63
C SER A 514 -6.36 2.02 -15.98
N TYR A 515 -7.02 2.91 -16.75
CA TYR A 515 -7.74 4.09 -16.26
C TYR A 515 -9.13 3.75 -15.69
N TYR A 516 -9.27 2.59 -15.03
CA TYR A 516 -10.49 1.79 -14.83
C TYR A 516 -11.78 2.56 -14.50
N PHE A 517 -11.71 3.66 -13.74
CA PHE A 517 -12.85 4.50 -13.39
C PHE A 517 -13.61 5.05 -14.62
N SER A 518 -12.90 5.38 -15.70
CA SER A 518 -13.46 5.90 -16.95
C SER A 518 -14.32 4.85 -17.68
N PRO A 519 -13.82 3.62 -18.00
CA PRO A 519 -14.67 2.55 -18.51
C PRO A 519 -15.74 2.09 -17.52
N LEU A 520 -15.47 2.06 -16.21
CA LEU A 520 -16.43 1.65 -15.17
C LEU A 520 -17.68 2.54 -15.19
N VAL A 521 -17.51 3.86 -15.12
CA VAL A 521 -18.62 4.82 -15.22
C VAL A 521 -19.27 4.79 -16.60
N THR A 522 -18.50 4.58 -17.67
CA THR A 522 -19.00 4.49 -19.05
C THR A 522 -19.94 3.29 -19.25
N ILE A 523 -19.56 2.11 -18.78
CA ILE A 523 -20.38 0.89 -18.86
C ILE A 523 -21.64 1.04 -18.00
N TRP A 524 -21.52 1.58 -16.78
CA TRP A 524 -22.69 1.85 -15.93
C TRP A 524 -23.65 2.86 -16.54
N PHE A 525 -23.16 3.95 -17.15
CA PHE A 525 -24.00 4.89 -17.90
C PHE A 525 -24.72 4.19 -19.06
N GLY A 526 -24.03 3.31 -19.80
CA GLY A 526 -24.63 2.49 -20.85
C GLY A 526 -25.76 1.60 -20.33
N ILE A 527 -25.54 0.86 -19.23
CA ILE A 527 -26.54 -0.01 -18.60
C ILE A 527 -27.76 0.82 -18.14
N ILE A 528 -27.54 1.97 -17.50
CA ILE A 528 -28.62 2.88 -17.06
C ILE A 528 -29.43 3.39 -18.27
N TRP A 529 -28.76 3.83 -19.34
CA TRP A 529 -29.42 4.36 -20.53
C TRP A 529 -30.23 3.28 -21.27
N VAL A 530 -29.63 2.10 -21.55
CA VAL A 530 -30.33 0.97 -22.19
C VAL A 530 -31.54 0.57 -21.35
N THR A 531 -31.35 0.40 -20.03
CA THR A 531 -32.44 0.08 -19.11
C THR A 531 -33.57 1.10 -19.24
N LEU A 532 -33.30 2.39 -19.07
CA LEU A 532 -34.38 3.39 -19.04
C LEU A 532 -35.02 3.64 -20.42
N TRP A 533 -34.29 3.44 -21.52
CA TRP A 533 -34.77 3.58 -22.90
C TRP A 533 -35.74 2.47 -23.34
N ILE A 534 -35.46 1.20 -22.99
CA ILE A 534 -36.31 0.05 -23.35
C ILE A 534 -37.72 0.25 -22.78
N GLY A 535 -38.73 0.39 -23.64
CA GLY A 535 -40.12 0.60 -23.20
C GLY A 535 -40.34 1.92 -22.44
N HIS A 536 -39.52 2.96 -22.68
CA HIS A 536 -39.58 4.25 -21.96
C HIS A 536 -40.97 4.88 -21.83
N LYS A 537 -41.88 4.60 -22.78
CA LYS A 537 -43.29 5.04 -22.79
C LYS A 537 -44.11 4.60 -21.57
N TYR A 538 -43.62 3.61 -20.81
CA TYR A 538 -44.28 3.07 -19.61
C TYR A 538 -43.49 3.32 -18.31
N ASN A 539 -42.42 4.13 -18.35
CA ASN A 539 -41.63 4.50 -17.16
C ASN A 539 -42.43 5.36 -16.15
N ASP A 540 -43.61 5.85 -16.53
CA ASP A 540 -44.57 6.53 -15.65
C ASP A 540 -45.26 5.57 -14.67
N LYS A 541 -45.44 4.30 -15.06
CA LYS A 541 -46.11 3.28 -14.24
C LYS A 541 -45.17 2.71 -13.18
N PRO A 542 -45.47 2.87 -11.87
CA PRO A 542 -44.54 2.53 -10.78
C PRO A 542 -44.17 1.04 -10.77
N ALA A 543 -45.16 0.15 -10.93
CA ALA A 543 -44.96 -1.29 -10.94
C ALA A 543 -44.10 -1.75 -12.14
N PHE A 544 -44.32 -1.17 -13.33
CA PHE A 544 -43.52 -1.48 -14.52
C PHE A 544 -42.07 -1.05 -14.33
N LEU A 545 -41.83 0.19 -13.88
CA LEU A 545 -40.48 0.69 -13.66
C LEU A 545 -39.73 -0.12 -12.59
N LEU A 546 -40.36 -0.42 -11.45
CA LEU A 546 -39.72 -1.20 -10.38
C LEU A 546 -39.39 -2.64 -10.80
N PHE A 547 -40.33 -3.35 -11.43
CA PHE A 547 -40.08 -4.70 -11.97
C PHE A 547 -38.93 -4.68 -12.98
N LYS A 548 -38.95 -3.70 -13.89
CA LYS A 548 -37.92 -3.49 -14.92
C LYS A 548 -36.53 -3.19 -14.33
N LEU A 549 -36.44 -2.42 -13.24
CA LEU A 549 -35.16 -2.18 -12.54
C LEU A 549 -34.63 -3.47 -11.89
N VAL A 550 -35.50 -4.26 -11.25
CA VAL A 550 -35.10 -5.55 -10.64
C VAL A 550 -34.66 -6.55 -11.72
N ALA A 551 -35.39 -6.64 -12.84
CA ALA A 551 -35.02 -7.50 -13.96
C ALA A 551 -33.69 -7.08 -14.61
N ALA A 552 -33.47 -5.77 -14.80
CA ALA A 552 -32.20 -5.26 -15.34
C ALA A 552 -31.02 -5.48 -14.38
N ALA A 553 -31.23 -5.36 -13.07
CA ALA A 553 -30.23 -5.69 -12.05
C ALA A 553 -29.87 -7.19 -12.07
N ALA A 554 -30.87 -8.07 -12.15
CA ALA A 554 -30.67 -9.52 -12.25
C ALA A 554 -29.91 -9.91 -13.54
N LEU A 555 -30.30 -9.35 -14.70
CA LEU A 555 -29.59 -9.57 -15.96
C LEU A 555 -28.13 -9.07 -15.93
N THR A 556 -27.89 -7.94 -15.26
CA THR A 556 -26.55 -7.38 -15.08
C THR A 556 -25.68 -8.25 -14.17
N ALA A 557 -26.24 -8.77 -13.07
CA ALA A 557 -25.58 -9.72 -12.20
C ALA A 557 -25.25 -11.02 -12.94
N VAL A 558 -26.22 -11.61 -13.66
CA VAL A 558 -26.01 -12.78 -14.51
C VAL A 558 -24.84 -12.58 -15.49
N TYR A 559 -24.78 -11.43 -16.18
CA TYR A 559 -23.71 -11.14 -17.14
C TYR A 559 -22.31 -11.00 -16.52
N PHE A 560 -22.19 -10.41 -15.32
CA PHE A 560 -20.91 -10.18 -14.64
C PHE A 560 -20.51 -11.25 -13.60
N GLU A 561 -21.42 -12.15 -13.19
CA GLU A 561 -21.13 -13.23 -12.24
C GLU A 561 -21.03 -14.60 -12.92
N MET A 562 -21.80 -14.90 -13.98
CA MET A 562 -21.61 -16.15 -14.74
C MET A 562 -20.33 -16.11 -15.57
N THR A 563 -19.57 -17.20 -15.60
CA THR A 563 -18.43 -17.41 -16.49
C THR A 563 -18.88 -17.64 -17.94
N GLY A 564 -18.21 -17.02 -18.91
CA GLY A 564 -18.51 -17.13 -20.34
C GLY A 564 -18.92 -15.82 -21.02
N PRO A 565 -20.02 -15.13 -20.60
CA PRO A 565 -20.55 -13.97 -21.33
C PRO A 565 -19.60 -12.79 -21.44
N LEU A 566 -18.89 -12.47 -20.36
CA LEU A 566 -17.91 -11.38 -20.34
C LEU A 566 -16.65 -11.76 -21.13
N GLU A 567 -16.16 -12.99 -20.94
CA GLU A 567 -14.98 -13.51 -21.62
C GLU A 567 -15.19 -13.52 -23.14
N ALA A 568 -16.28 -14.12 -23.64
CA ALA A 568 -16.61 -14.12 -25.06
C ALA A 568 -16.76 -12.71 -25.66
N THR A 569 -17.25 -11.74 -24.88
CA THR A 569 -17.34 -10.33 -25.30
C THR A 569 -15.95 -9.69 -25.39
N PHE A 570 -15.05 -9.99 -24.45
CA PHE A 570 -13.68 -9.49 -24.44
C PHE A 570 -12.82 -10.17 -25.50
N ASP A 571 -12.99 -11.47 -25.73
CA ASP A 571 -12.32 -12.23 -26.80
C ASP A 571 -12.69 -11.68 -28.18
N PHE A 572 -13.96 -11.33 -28.38
CA PHE A 572 -14.42 -10.63 -29.60
C PHE A 572 -13.77 -9.25 -29.76
N ILE A 573 -13.75 -8.42 -28.71
CA ILE A 573 -13.11 -7.08 -28.74
C ILE A 573 -11.61 -7.22 -29.02
N ASN A 574 -10.92 -8.10 -28.31
CA ASN A 574 -9.48 -8.36 -28.47
C ASN A 574 -9.17 -8.86 -29.89
N SER A 575 -9.99 -9.75 -30.44
CA SER A 575 -9.83 -10.27 -31.82
C SER A 575 -10.10 -9.22 -32.91
N VAL A 576 -11.05 -8.30 -32.69
CA VAL A 576 -11.48 -7.30 -33.69
C VAL A 576 -10.61 -6.03 -33.63
N PHE A 577 -10.18 -5.61 -32.45
CA PHE A 577 -9.46 -4.35 -32.24
C PHE A 577 -7.98 -4.53 -31.87
N GLY A 578 -7.50 -5.76 -31.70
CA GLY A 578 -6.10 -6.07 -31.34
C GLY A 578 -5.72 -5.67 -29.91
N THR A 579 -6.69 -5.62 -29.00
CA THR A 579 -6.49 -5.27 -27.59
C THR A 579 -6.12 -6.49 -26.73
N ASN A 580 -5.53 -6.25 -25.56
CA ASN A 580 -5.16 -7.31 -24.59
C ASN A 580 -6.01 -7.22 -23.30
N TRP A 581 -7.30 -6.91 -23.43
CA TRP A 581 -8.15 -6.62 -22.28
C TRP A 581 -8.44 -7.88 -21.44
N ASN A 582 -8.15 -7.81 -20.15
CA ASN A 582 -8.30 -8.91 -19.20
C ASN A 582 -9.72 -8.98 -18.62
N ALA A 583 -10.51 -9.97 -19.07
CA ALA A 583 -11.88 -10.18 -18.61
C ALA A 583 -11.98 -10.49 -17.11
N THR A 584 -11.07 -11.30 -16.56
CA THR A 584 -11.06 -11.69 -15.14
C THR A 584 -10.80 -10.51 -14.21
N GLU A 585 -9.86 -9.63 -14.57
CA GLU A 585 -9.63 -8.40 -13.81
C GLU A 585 -10.82 -7.44 -13.93
N TRP A 586 -11.38 -7.31 -15.13
CA TRP A 586 -12.55 -6.45 -15.35
C TRP A 586 -13.78 -6.93 -14.56
N ARG A 587 -14.04 -8.24 -14.56
CA ARG A 587 -15.06 -8.92 -13.75
C ARG A 587 -14.96 -8.51 -12.29
N PHE A 588 -13.77 -8.66 -11.69
CA PHE A 588 -13.50 -8.28 -10.30
C PHE A 588 -13.73 -6.78 -10.03
N ARG A 589 -13.32 -5.91 -10.96
CA ARG A 589 -13.53 -4.45 -10.82
C ARG A 589 -15.01 -4.07 -10.87
N GLN A 590 -15.80 -4.76 -11.69
CA GLN A 590 -17.22 -4.47 -11.93
C GLN A 590 -18.15 -5.05 -10.86
N THR A 591 -17.94 -6.29 -10.41
CA THR A 591 -18.81 -6.94 -9.42
C THR A 591 -18.70 -6.30 -8.02
N LEU A 592 -17.54 -5.76 -7.67
CA LEU A 592 -17.30 -5.11 -6.37
C LEU A 592 -18.32 -4.02 -6.03
N ASP A 593 -18.65 -3.14 -6.97
CA ASP A 593 -19.58 -2.01 -6.72
C ASP A 593 -20.97 -2.25 -7.36
N MET A 594 -21.31 -3.48 -7.73
CA MET A 594 -22.41 -3.75 -8.68
C MET A 594 -23.80 -3.30 -8.18
N TRP A 595 -24.08 -3.47 -6.89
CA TRP A 595 -25.40 -3.18 -6.34
C TRP A 595 -25.63 -1.69 -6.04
N ILE A 596 -24.56 -0.90 -5.86
CA ILE A 596 -24.68 0.49 -5.40
C ILE A 596 -25.32 1.42 -6.46
N VAL A 597 -25.14 1.12 -7.75
CA VAL A 597 -25.76 1.87 -8.84
C VAL A 597 -27.28 1.74 -8.81
N TRP A 598 -27.78 0.52 -8.59
CA TRP A 598 -29.22 0.25 -8.45
C TRP A 598 -29.78 0.90 -7.18
N VAL A 599 -29.03 0.93 -6.08
CA VAL A 599 -29.40 1.68 -4.87
C VAL A 599 -29.48 3.20 -5.14
N GLY A 600 -28.55 3.76 -5.93
CA GLY A 600 -28.61 5.16 -6.38
C GLY A 600 -29.84 5.47 -7.22
N MET A 601 -30.14 4.59 -8.20
CA MET A 601 -31.34 4.67 -9.04
C MET A 601 -32.63 4.60 -8.21
N LEU A 602 -32.73 3.65 -7.27
CA LEU A 602 -33.88 3.52 -6.38
C LEU A 602 -34.02 4.72 -5.43
N THR A 603 -32.91 5.29 -4.94
CA THR A 603 -32.93 6.49 -4.09
C THR A 603 -33.42 7.73 -4.85
N ALA A 604 -33.02 7.88 -6.12
CA ALA A 604 -33.55 8.94 -6.99
C ALA A 604 -35.05 8.78 -7.24
N TYR A 605 -35.50 7.56 -7.51
CA TYR A 605 -36.92 7.27 -7.70
C TYR A 605 -37.75 7.52 -6.43
N ALA A 606 -37.27 7.08 -5.27
CA ALA A 606 -37.89 7.34 -3.97
C ALA A 606 -37.98 8.83 -3.67
N PHE A 607 -36.91 9.61 -3.90
CA PHE A 607 -36.93 11.06 -3.72
C PHE A 607 -37.94 11.76 -4.65
N ILE A 608 -38.05 11.34 -5.90
CA ILE A 608 -39.06 11.85 -6.84
C ILE A 608 -40.47 11.58 -6.30
N LYS A 609 -40.77 10.35 -5.85
CA LYS A 609 -42.10 10.01 -5.32
C LYS A 609 -42.41 10.67 -3.96
N ILE A 610 -41.41 10.90 -3.11
CA ILE A 610 -41.57 11.68 -1.86
C ILE A 610 -42.03 13.12 -2.17
N LYS A 611 -41.47 13.77 -3.20
CA LYS A 611 -41.90 15.11 -3.63
C LYS A 611 -43.25 15.07 -4.36
N GLU A 612 -43.50 14.07 -5.21
CA GLU A 612 -44.73 13.91 -5.98
C GLU A 612 -45.97 13.71 -5.07
N TYR A 613 -45.85 12.86 -4.04
CA TYR A 613 -46.91 12.60 -3.07
C TYR A 613 -46.90 13.55 -1.86
N ARG A 614 -46.06 14.60 -1.87
CA ARG A 614 -45.91 15.59 -0.77
C ARG A 614 -45.77 14.98 0.63
N ILE A 615 -45.00 13.89 0.75
CA ILE A 615 -44.85 13.13 2.02
C ILE A 615 -44.18 13.98 3.13
N THR A 616 -43.46 15.03 2.72
CA THR A 616 -42.90 16.07 3.60
C THR A 616 -43.93 16.84 4.42
N ASP A 617 -45.20 16.82 4.01
CA ASP A 617 -46.26 17.68 4.53
C ASP A 617 -47.13 16.93 5.57
N ASP A 618 -46.89 15.64 5.79
CA ASP A 618 -47.53 14.84 6.85
C ASP A 618 -47.03 15.28 8.24
N LEU A 619 -47.95 15.43 9.20
CA LEU A 619 -47.65 15.79 10.60
C LEU A 619 -46.63 14.87 11.28
N ARG A 620 -46.45 13.64 10.80
CA ARG A 620 -45.49 12.65 11.30
C ARG A 620 -44.09 12.77 10.68
N TRP A 621 -43.94 13.53 9.59
CA TRP A 621 -42.66 13.71 8.89
C TRP A 621 -41.51 14.14 9.84
N PRO A 622 -41.68 15.10 10.78
CA PRO A 622 -40.61 15.47 11.72
C PRO A 622 -40.19 14.34 12.67
N GLN A 623 -41.08 13.40 12.97
CA GLN A 623 -40.77 12.22 13.80
C GLN A 623 -40.01 11.17 12.97
N TRP A 624 -40.47 10.89 11.75
CA TRP A 624 -39.76 10.00 10.82
C TRP A 624 -38.36 10.51 10.50
N GLN A 625 -38.21 11.79 10.14
CA GLN A 625 -36.91 12.43 9.88
C GLN A 625 -35.93 12.24 11.05
N ARG A 626 -36.38 12.44 12.31
CA ARG A 626 -35.55 12.22 13.51
C ARG A 626 -35.09 10.77 13.63
N TRP A 627 -35.99 9.81 13.48
CA TRP A 627 -35.64 8.39 13.55
C TRP A 627 -34.71 7.95 12.41
N THR A 628 -34.93 8.41 11.18
CA THR A 628 -34.04 8.09 10.05
C THR A 628 -32.64 8.69 10.24
N VAL A 629 -32.52 9.89 10.82
CA VAL A 629 -31.22 10.50 11.16
C VAL A 629 -30.51 9.73 12.27
N ILE A 630 -31.21 9.32 13.33
CA ILE A 630 -30.64 8.50 14.41
C ILE A 630 -30.18 7.14 13.86
N ALA A 631 -31.03 6.45 13.09
CA ALA A 631 -30.71 5.18 12.46
C ALA A 631 -29.50 5.29 11.52
N SER A 632 -29.38 6.40 10.77
CA SER A 632 -28.23 6.67 9.90
C SER A 632 -26.94 6.90 10.68
N ALA A 633 -26.98 7.60 11.81
CA ALA A 633 -25.82 7.77 12.69
C ALA A 633 -25.36 6.44 13.28
N VAL A 634 -26.29 5.60 13.76
CA VAL A 634 -26.00 4.25 14.27
C VAL A 634 -25.46 3.35 13.16
N ALA A 635 -26.06 3.37 11.96
CA ALA A 635 -25.62 2.58 10.81
C ALA A 635 -24.20 2.97 10.33
N MET A 636 -23.87 4.27 10.33
CA MET A 636 -22.52 4.74 10.02
C MET A 636 -21.49 4.25 11.06
N ALA A 637 -21.80 4.36 12.35
CA ALA A 637 -20.93 3.87 13.42
C ALA A 637 -20.75 2.34 13.37
N ALA A 638 -21.84 1.59 13.18
CA ALA A 638 -21.82 0.14 13.03
C ALA A 638 -21.02 -0.32 11.80
N TYR A 639 -21.09 0.42 10.68
CA TYR A 639 -20.27 0.15 9.51
C TYR A 639 -18.76 0.28 9.81
N PHE A 640 -18.34 1.34 10.51
CA PHE A 640 -16.91 1.49 10.88
C PHE A 640 -16.44 0.41 11.86
N VAL A 641 -17.27 -0.01 12.83
CA VAL A 641 -16.95 -1.16 13.69
C VAL A 641 -16.87 -2.47 12.89
N PHE A 642 -17.75 -2.68 11.91
CA PHE A 642 -17.71 -3.86 11.04
C PHE A 642 -16.46 -3.92 10.17
N GLU A 643 -16.05 -2.81 9.54
CA GLU A 643 -14.93 -2.81 8.60
C GLU A 643 -13.57 -2.89 9.30
N LEU A 644 -13.41 -2.20 10.44
CA LEU A 644 -12.19 -2.27 11.26
C LEU A 644 -11.97 -3.66 11.90
N THR A 645 -13.03 -4.46 12.07
CA THR A 645 -12.93 -5.85 12.56
C THR A 645 -12.69 -6.88 11.44
N ARG A 646 -12.34 -6.46 10.21
CA ARG A 646 -11.99 -7.39 9.12
C ARG A 646 -10.47 -7.61 9.05
N GLU A 647 -10.07 -8.87 9.25
CA GLU A 647 -8.66 -9.34 9.23
C GLU A 647 -7.86 -8.90 7.98
N SER A 648 -8.50 -8.82 6.81
CA SER A 648 -7.85 -8.35 5.59
C SER A 648 -8.81 -7.74 4.57
N LYS A 649 -8.25 -6.93 3.67
CA LYS A 649 -8.97 -6.38 2.50
C LYS A 649 -9.58 -7.46 1.59
N PHE A 650 -8.99 -8.66 1.53
CA PHE A 650 -9.51 -9.78 0.75
C PHE A 650 -10.80 -10.35 1.35
N VAL A 651 -10.91 -10.37 2.69
CA VAL A 651 -12.15 -10.72 3.40
C VAL A 651 -13.19 -9.60 3.21
N TYR A 652 -12.82 -8.33 3.42
CA TYR A 652 -13.73 -7.20 3.24
C TYR A 652 -14.32 -7.13 1.81
N ASN A 653 -13.51 -7.37 0.78
CA ASN A 653 -13.94 -7.34 -0.63
C ASN A 653 -15.08 -8.32 -0.97
N ARG A 654 -15.25 -9.42 -0.20
CA ARG A 654 -16.39 -10.34 -0.38
C ARG A 654 -17.71 -9.76 0.16
N TYR A 655 -17.65 -8.90 1.17
CA TYR A 655 -18.81 -8.23 1.76
C TYR A 655 -19.13 -6.88 1.10
N HIS A 656 -18.12 -6.20 0.55
CA HIS A 656 -18.23 -4.85 -0.01
C HIS A 656 -19.43 -4.62 -0.96
N PRO A 657 -19.76 -5.51 -1.91
CA PRO A 657 -20.91 -5.31 -2.81
C PRO A 657 -22.24 -5.13 -2.09
N TYR A 658 -22.37 -5.73 -0.90
CA TYR A 658 -23.60 -5.76 -0.12
C TYR A 658 -23.61 -4.72 1.01
N VAL A 659 -22.47 -4.49 1.68
CA VAL A 659 -22.41 -3.56 2.83
C VAL A 659 -22.19 -2.10 2.43
N SER A 660 -21.66 -1.82 1.23
CA SER A 660 -21.32 -0.46 0.77
C SER A 660 -22.50 0.51 0.75
N MET A 661 -23.74 0.01 0.59
CA MET A 661 -24.94 0.85 0.62
C MET A 661 -25.18 1.50 1.99
N VAL A 662 -24.76 0.87 3.08
CA VAL A 662 -25.03 1.32 4.45
C VAL A 662 -24.39 2.69 4.75
N PRO A 663 -23.06 2.89 4.62
CA PRO A 663 -22.44 4.20 4.83
C PRO A 663 -22.84 5.23 3.76
N VAL A 664 -23.08 4.82 2.50
CA VAL A 664 -23.47 5.76 1.43
C VAL A 664 -24.86 6.35 1.68
N LEU A 665 -25.86 5.52 2.02
CA LEU A 665 -27.20 6.00 2.36
C LEU A 665 -27.21 6.78 3.67
N ALA A 666 -26.46 6.32 4.68
CA ALA A 666 -26.31 7.03 5.95
C ALA A 666 -25.70 8.43 5.74
N TRP A 667 -24.65 8.54 4.91
CA TRP A 667 -24.09 9.84 4.52
C TRP A 667 -25.12 10.73 3.81
N CYS A 668 -25.89 10.19 2.87
CA CYS A 668 -26.93 10.95 2.17
C CYS A 668 -27.99 11.52 3.13
N VAL A 669 -28.42 10.76 4.15
CA VAL A 669 -29.34 11.26 5.18
C VAL A 669 -28.65 12.29 6.07
N LEU A 670 -27.49 11.97 6.65
CA LEU A 670 -26.79 12.83 7.61
C LEU A 670 -26.38 14.18 6.98
N ARG A 671 -25.84 14.16 5.76
CA ARG A 671 -25.44 15.36 5.00
C ARG A 671 -26.63 16.28 4.67
N ASN A 672 -27.86 15.77 4.69
CA ASN A 672 -29.10 16.50 4.41
C ASN A 672 -30.01 16.70 5.63
N ALA A 673 -29.58 16.29 6.84
CA ALA A 673 -30.42 16.19 8.03
C ALA A 673 -31.06 17.52 8.48
N THR A 674 -30.40 18.66 8.23
CA THR A 674 -30.90 20.00 8.58
C THR A 674 -30.77 20.98 7.40
N PRO A 675 -31.58 22.06 7.34
CA PRO A 675 -31.44 23.09 6.30
C PRO A 675 -30.06 23.74 6.30
N PHE A 676 -29.47 24.00 7.49
CA PHE A 676 -28.13 24.55 7.62
C PHE A 676 -27.06 23.68 6.95
N LEU A 677 -27.16 22.35 7.10
CA LEU A 677 -26.27 21.44 6.38
C LEU A 677 -26.54 21.51 4.87
N ARG A 678 -27.79 21.54 4.42
CA ARG A 678 -28.12 21.60 2.98
C ARG A 678 -27.63 22.87 2.28
N SER A 679 -27.66 24.03 2.93
CA SER A 679 -27.22 25.31 2.33
C SER A 679 -25.78 25.73 2.64
N THR A 680 -25.05 24.99 3.48
CA THR A 680 -23.61 25.20 3.73
C THR A 680 -22.79 24.22 2.90
N SER A 681 -21.75 24.69 2.20
CA SER A 681 -20.79 23.85 1.44
C SER A 681 -19.43 24.55 1.25
N SER A 682 -18.36 23.79 1.14
CA SER A 682 -16.98 24.28 1.03
C SER A 682 -16.60 24.69 -0.40
N LYS A 683 -16.10 25.92 -0.57
CA LYS A 683 -15.57 26.39 -1.87
C LYS A 683 -14.34 25.60 -2.32
N PHE A 684 -13.51 25.12 -1.38
CA PHE A 684 -12.33 24.32 -1.68
C PHE A 684 -12.71 22.95 -2.24
N PHE A 685 -13.64 22.24 -1.59
CA PHE A 685 -14.08 20.94 -2.09
C PHE A 685 -14.90 21.05 -3.39
N ILE A 686 -15.81 22.02 -3.52
CA ILE A 686 -16.54 22.26 -4.78
C ILE A 686 -15.59 22.45 -5.97
N PHE A 687 -14.46 23.15 -5.77
CA PHE A 687 -13.44 23.32 -6.81
C PHE A 687 -12.84 21.97 -7.25
N PHE A 688 -12.43 21.11 -6.31
CA PHE A 688 -11.90 19.78 -6.63
C PHE A 688 -12.96 18.85 -7.25
N GLY A 689 -14.23 18.97 -6.87
CA GLY A 689 -15.33 18.23 -7.50
C GLY A 689 -15.50 18.55 -8.98
N GLN A 690 -15.30 19.82 -9.36
CA GLN A 690 -15.45 20.28 -10.74
C GLN A 690 -14.30 19.85 -11.68
N CYS A 691 -13.22 19.30 -11.15
CA CYS A 691 -12.12 18.67 -11.90
C CYS A 691 -11.79 17.26 -11.36
N SER A 692 -12.76 16.58 -10.74
CA SER A 692 -12.51 15.30 -10.06
C SER A 692 -12.11 14.19 -11.04
N LEU A 693 -12.72 14.14 -12.23
CA LEU A 693 -12.36 13.18 -13.27
C LEU A 693 -10.94 13.40 -13.79
N GLU A 694 -10.56 14.65 -14.04
CA GLU A 694 -9.23 14.99 -14.54
C GLU A 694 -8.15 14.76 -13.49
N THR A 695 -8.37 15.18 -12.24
CA THR A 695 -7.44 14.87 -11.15
C THR A 695 -7.33 13.35 -10.92
N PHE A 696 -8.41 12.58 -11.11
CA PHE A 696 -8.34 11.11 -11.03
C PHE A 696 -7.48 10.49 -12.14
N ILE A 697 -7.56 10.97 -13.38
CA ILE A 697 -6.79 10.40 -14.50
C ILE A 697 -5.35 10.90 -14.50
N ILE A 698 -5.15 12.20 -14.27
CA ILE A 698 -3.85 12.88 -14.36
C ILE A 698 -2.92 12.47 -13.21
N GLN A 699 -3.45 11.99 -12.07
CA GLN A 699 -2.61 11.56 -10.95
C GLN A 699 -1.57 10.54 -11.41
N PHE A 700 -1.95 9.60 -12.28
CA PHE A 700 -1.14 8.45 -12.71
C PHE A 700 0.17 8.78 -13.44
N HIS A 701 0.31 10.00 -13.98
CA HIS A 701 1.47 10.41 -14.79
C HIS A 701 2.00 11.82 -14.46
N LEU A 702 1.56 12.44 -13.35
CA LEU A 702 2.04 13.77 -12.92
C LEU A 702 2.13 13.95 -11.39
N PHE A 703 1.33 13.19 -10.64
CA PHE A 703 1.38 13.16 -9.16
C PHE A 703 2.05 11.87 -8.65
N ILE A 704 1.96 10.82 -9.47
CA ILE A 704 2.40 9.44 -9.29
C ILE A 704 3.14 9.06 -10.58
N ALA A 705 4.13 8.17 -10.46
CA ALA A 705 4.98 7.70 -11.55
C ALA A 705 4.85 6.19 -11.79
N GLY A 706 5.34 5.73 -12.94
CA GLY A 706 5.60 4.32 -13.22
C GLY A 706 4.35 3.47 -13.05
N ASP A 707 3.29 3.85 -13.75
CA ASP A 707 2.02 3.11 -13.82
C ASP A 707 1.50 2.69 -12.43
N THR A 708 1.34 3.69 -11.57
CA THR A 708 0.90 3.62 -10.15
C THR A 708 1.94 3.23 -9.10
N ARG A 709 3.19 2.86 -9.45
CA ARG A 709 4.16 2.37 -8.45
C ARG A 709 4.88 3.45 -7.66
N GLY A 710 5.28 4.55 -8.31
CA GLY A 710 6.12 5.60 -7.71
C GLY A 710 5.45 6.94 -7.46
N ILE A 711 6.23 7.91 -6.98
CA ILE A 711 5.90 9.34 -6.98
C ILE A 711 6.84 10.09 -7.94
N ILE A 712 6.35 11.18 -8.53
CA ILE A 712 7.17 12.06 -9.38
C ILE A 712 7.90 13.07 -8.51
N MET A 713 9.20 13.18 -8.71
CA MET A 713 10.08 14.16 -8.08
C MET A 713 10.41 15.25 -9.11
N MET A 714 9.68 16.36 -9.02
CA MET A 714 9.89 17.58 -9.82
C MET A 714 11.12 18.39 -9.38
N ILE A 715 11.61 18.16 -8.14
CA ILE A 715 12.80 18.80 -7.58
C ILE A 715 13.67 17.70 -6.92
N PRO A 716 14.99 17.63 -7.23
CA PRO A 716 15.92 16.71 -6.59
C PRO A 716 16.33 17.17 -5.18
N GLY A 717 16.89 16.26 -4.38
CA GLY A 717 17.61 16.60 -3.14
C GLY A 717 17.06 15.99 -1.84
N GLY A 718 16.88 14.66 -1.83
CA GLY A 718 16.78 13.88 -0.59
C GLY A 718 15.52 14.07 0.28
N PRO A 719 15.52 13.50 1.50
CA PRO A 719 14.35 13.47 2.39
C PRO A 719 13.78 14.85 2.74
N LEU A 720 14.66 15.83 3.00
CA LEU A 720 14.27 17.16 3.47
C LEU A 720 13.50 17.98 2.41
N LEU A 721 13.71 17.69 1.12
CA LEU A 721 12.97 18.32 0.04
C LEU A 721 11.75 17.51 -0.42
N ARG A 722 11.52 16.29 0.08
CA ARG A 722 10.31 15.50 -0.23
C ARG A 722 8.99 16.25 0.07
N PRO A 723 8.85 17.00 1.20
CA PRO A 723 7.67 17.84 1.43
C PRO A 723 7.57 19.04 0.48
N VAL A 724 8.71 19.64 0.10
CA VAL A 724 8.76 20.77 -0.85
C VAL A 724 8.35 20.30 -2.25
N ASN A 725 8.83 19.12 -2.67
CA ASN A 725 8.41 18.45 -3.88
C ASN A 725 6.91 18.16 -3.87
N PHE A 726 6.36 17.62 -2.78
CA PHE A 726 4.92 17.38 -2.65
C PHE A 726 4.11 18.67 -2.86
N ILE A 727 4.52 19.79 -2.26
CA ILE A 727 3.84 21.09 -2.42
C ILE A 727 3.89 21.57 -3.88
N ILE A 728 5.07 21.57 -4.50
CA ILE A 728 5.24 22.11 -5.86
C ILE A 728 4.59 21.20 -6.91
N THR A 729 4.73 19.87 -6.76
CA THR A 729 4.04 18.87 -7.57
C THR A 729 2.53 19.02 -7.44
N SER A 730 2.00 19.24 -6.23
CA SER A 730 0.57 19.52 -6.00
C SER A 730 0.08 20.79 -6.73
N ILE A 731 0.85 21.88 -6.68
CA ILE A 731 0.50 23.14 -7.36
C ILE A 731 0.42 22.94 -8.88
N VAL A 732 1.42 22.27 -9.47
CA VAL A 732 1.44 21.95 -10.91
C VAL A 732 0.28 21.01 -11.28
N PHE A 733 0.14 19.91 -10.55
CA PHE A 733 -0.90 18.89 -10.76
C PHE A 733 -2.33 19.46 -10.72
N VAL A 734 -2.66 20.26 -9.70
CA VAL A 734 -3.98 20.88 -9.55
C VAL A 734 -4.25 21.91 -10.63
N TYR A 735 -3.24 22.72 -11.00
CA TYR A 735 -3.38 23.68 -12.09
C TYR A 735 -3.63 23.01 -13.45
N VAL A 736 -2.81 22.01 -13.80
CA VAL A 736 -2.95 21.24 -15.04
C VAL A 736 -4.31 20.55 -15.09
N SER A 737 -4.73 19.89 -14.00
CA SER A 737 -6.03 19.21 -13.94
C SER A 737 -7.22 20.17 -14.14
N ASN A 738 -7.16 21.37 -13.55
CA ASN A 738 -8.17 22.41 -13.76
C ASN A 738 -8.17 22.96 -15.21
N GLN A 739 -6.99 23.19 -15.82
CA GLN A 739 -6.92 23.61 -17.22
C GLN A 739 -7.47 22.53 -18.17
N VAL A 740 -7.13 21.26 -17.95
CA VAL A 740 -7.64 20.12 -18.73
C VAL A 740 -9.15 19.98 -18.55
N ALA A 741 -9.69 20.12 -17.33
CA ALA A 741 -11.14 20.00 -17.07
C ALA A 741 -11.99 21.04 -17.82
N ILE A 742 -11.45 22.25 -17.96
CA ILE A 742 -12.03 23.32 -18.78
C ILE A 742 -11.88 22.97 -20.27
N ALA A 743 -10.69 22.58 -20.72
CA ALA A 743 -10.40 22.29 -22.12
C ALA A 743 -11.25 21.13 -22.67
N THR A 744 -11.30 19.99 -21.97
CA THR A 744 -12.09 18.82 -22.40
C THR A 744 -13.59 19.10 -22.47
N GLY A 745 -14.12 19.98 -21.61
CA GLY A 745 -15.50 20.46 -21.70
C GLY A 745 -15.78 21.21 -23.01
N VAL A 746 -14.96 22.21 -23.30
CA VAL A 746 -15.07 23.02 -24.53
C VAL A 746 -14.83 22.18 -25.79
N LEU A 747 -13.88 21.23 -25.76
CA LEU A 747 -13.60 20.32 -26.87
C LEU A 747 -14.75 19.32 -27.09
N THR A 748 -15.38 18.80 -26.05
CA THR A 748 -16.60 17.95 -26.20
C THR A 748 -17.73 18.72 -26.87
N ALA A 749 -17.94 19.98 -26.49
CA ALA A 749 -18.95 20.83 -27.13
C ALA A 749 -18.65 21.16 -28.61
N MET A 750 -17.38 21.07 -29.03
CA MET A 750 -16.97 21.15 -30.43
C MET A 750 -17.23 19.82 -31.17
N ILE A 751 -16.79 18.69 -30.59
CA ILE A 751 -16.90 17.35 -31.18
C ILE A 751 -18.37 16.92 -31.34
N CYS A 752 -19.20 17.21 -30.34
CA CYS A 752 -20.62 16.84 -30.30
C CYS A 752 -21.54 17.99 -30.72
N TYR A 753 -21.07 18.91 -31.57
CA TYR A 753 -21.87 20.03 -32.03
C TYR A 753 -23.04 19.58 -32.92
N VAL A 754 -24.27 19.86 -32.49
CA VAL A 754 -25.48 19.68 -33.29
C VAL A 754 -25.90 21.04 -33.84
N PRO A 755 -26.00 21.23 -35.17
CA PRO A 755 -26.54 22.45 -35.75
C PRO A 755 -27.96 22.72 -35.25
N LYS A 756 -28.26 23.97 -34.88
CA LYS A 756 -29.66 24.38 -34.67
C LYS A 756 -30.40 24.26 -36.00
N PRO A 757 -31.60 23.63 -36.04
CA PRO A 757 -32.44 23.69 -37.23
C PRO A 757 -32.79 25.15 -37.53
N ALA A 758 -32.85 25.49 -38.82
CA ALA A 758 -33.22 26.84 -39.24
C ALA A 758 -34.64 27.18 -38.78
N PRO A 759 -34.92 28.45 -38.39
CA PRO A 759 -36.26 28.88 -37.99
C PRO A 759 -37.20 28.85 -39.20
N GLY A 760 -37.93 27.75 -39.37
CA GLY A 760 -38.87 27.54 -40.48
C GLY A 760 -39.37 26.11 -40.67
N SER A 761 -38.61 25.08 -40.24
CA SER A 761 -39.08 23.68 -40.35
C SER A 761 -40.13 23.35 -39.28
N ALA A 762 -41.41 23.39 -39.64
CA ALA A 762 -42.51 23.04 -38.75
C ALA A 762 -42.41 21.58 -38.25
N ARG A 763 -42.66 21.37 -36.94
CA ARG A 763 -42.91 20.04 -36.39
C ARG A 763 -44.41 19.71 -36.51
N LEU A 764 -44.71 18.48 -36.90
CA LEU A 764 -46.06 17.92 -36.81
C LEU A 764 -46.52 17.86 -35.34
N PRO A 765 -47.83 18.06 -35.06
CA PRO A 765 -48.34 18.10 -33.69
C PRO A 765 -48.42 16.68 -33.08
N THR A 766 -47.56 16.39 -32.10
CA THR A 766 -47.80 15.27 -31.17
C THR A 766 -48.93 15.64 -30.21
N ALA A 767 -49.96 14.80 -30.16
CA ALA A 767 -51.21 15.12 -29.47
C ALA A 767 -51.13 15.04 -27.93
N GLY A 768 -51.85 15.96 -27.27
CA GLY A 768 -52.67 15.62 -26.11
C GLY A 768 -51.99 15.27 -24.79
N ARG A 769 -51.18 16.17 -24.23
CA ARG A 769 -51.03 16.28 -22.76
C ARG A 769 -50.62 17.71 -22.38
N GLU A 770 -51.18 18.24 -21.30
CA GLU A 770 -50.90 19.60 -20.85
C GLU A 770 -49.42 19.74 -20.48
N ALA A 771 -48.76 20.72 -21.11
CA ALA A 771 -47.34 20.98 -20.90
C ALA A 771 -47.16 22.14 -19.91
N ILE A 772 -46.32 21.93 -18.90
CA ILE A 772 -45.80 22.99 -18.04
C ILE A 772 -45.11 24.05 -18.94
N PRO A 773 -45.26 25.37 -18.67
CA PRO A 773 -44.73 26.42 -19.54
C PRO A 773 -43.24 26.28 -19.88
N ALA A 774 -42.86 26.68 -21.08
CA ALA A 774 -41.49 26.57 -21.58
C ALA A 774 -40.65 27.80 -21.19
N ASP A 775 -39.59 27.58 -20.40
CA ASP A 775 -38.60 28.59 -20.03
C ASP A 775 -37.84 29.18 -21.25
N PRO A 776 -37.36 30.43 -21.16
CA PRO A 776 -36.80 31.16 -22.30
C PRO A 776 -35.44 30.66 -22.82
N ALA A 777 -35.10 31.11 -24.03
CA ALA A 777 -34.06 30.53 -24.90
C ALA A 777 -32.58 30.59 -24.42
N SER A 778 -32.29 31.03 -23.20
CA SER A 778 -30.94 31.10 -22.63
C SER A 778 -30.30 29.73 -22.35
N ALA A 779 -31.12 28.69 -22.14
CA ALA A 779 -30.67 27.32 -21.83
C ALA A 779 -29.77 26.68 -22.92
N SER A 780 -29.76 27.24 -24.13
CA SER A 780 -29.04 26.72 -25.30
C SER A 780 -27.50 26.79 -25.23
N ALA A 781 -26.90 27.49 -24.26
CA ALA A 781 -25.45 27.74 -24.20
C ALA A 781 -24.71 26.99 -23.08
N ALA A 782 -25.41 26.26 -22.21
CA ALA A 782 -24.85 25.67 -20.99
C ALA A 782 -24.34 24.21 -21.12
N SER A 783 -24.44 23.60 -22.30
CA SER A 783 -24.25 22.16 -22.58
C SER A 783 -22.80 21.70 -22.76
N ALA A 784 -21.82 22.39 -22.16
CA ALA A 784 -20.39 22.24 -22.46
C ALA A 784 -19.52 21.72 -21.28
N HIS A 785 -20.09 21.02 -20.32
CA HIS A 785 -19.38 20.50 -19.14
C HIS A 785 -19.77 19.04 -18.79
N PRO A 786 -18.88 18.24 -18.18
CA PRO A 786 -19.04 16.79 -17.99
C PRO A 786 -20.38 16.41 -17.37
N ALA A 787 -20.64 16.94 -16.19
CA ALA A 787 -21.86 16.67 -15.46
C ALA A 787 -23.05 17.52 -15.93
N SER A 788 -23.03 18.21 -17.08
CA SER A 788 -24.27 18.79 -17.66
C SER A 788 -25.26 17.70 -18.12
N GLY A 789 -24.77 16.48 -18.36
CA GLY A 789 -25.59 15.26 -18.45
C GLY A 789 -26.31 14.87 -17.14
N GLU A 790 -25.85 15.39 -16.00
CA GLU A 790 -26.32 15.20 -14.62
C GLU A 790 -27.16 16.42 -14.15
N TYR A 791 -26.68 17.65 -14.40
CA TYR A 791 -27.18 18.90 -13.80
C TYR A 791 -28.61 19.29 -14.21
N VAL A 792 -29.04 18.96 -15.44
CA VAL A 792 -30.39 19.30 -15.95
C VAL A 792 -31.49 18.50 -15.21
N ALA A 793 -31.12 17.48 -14.43
CA ALA A 793 -32.01 16.74 -13.53
C ALA A 793 -32.23 17.39 -12.16
N LEU A 794 -31.27 18.23 -11.73
CA LEU A 794 -31.16 18.75 -10.37
C LEU A 794 -31.62 20.21 -10.26
N SER A 795 -31.34 21.06 -11.25
CA SER A 795 -31.92 22.42 -11.28
C SER A 795 -33.45 22.39 -11.30
N ALA A 796 -34.03 21.45 -12.07
CA ALA A 796 -35.46 21.18 -12.15
C ALA A 796 -36.12 20.66 -10.85
N VAL A 797 -35.43 20.69 -9.71
CA VAL A 797 -35.98 20.40 -8.37
C VAL A 797 -36.19 21.67 -7.54
N ALA A 798 -35.38 22.72 -7.79
CA ALA A 798 -35.33 23.94 -6.96
C ALA A 798 -36.16 25.10 -7.52
N ASP A 799 -36.19 25.29 -8.84
CA ASP A 799 -36.93 26.37 -9.50
C ASP A 799 -38.38 25.94 -9.78
N GLY A 800 -39.15 25.74 -8.70
CA GLY A 800 -40.52 25.23 -8.75
C GLY A 800 -41.50 25.99 -7.85
N GLU A 801 -41.25 27.28 -7.62
CA GLU A 801 -42.11 28.14 -6.79
C GLU A 801 -41.96 29.62 -7.17
N LYS A 802 -42.65 30.01 -8.25
CA LYS A 802 -43.04 31.39 -8.56
C LYS A 802 -44.37 31.38 -9.30
N ASP A 803 -45.22 32.33 -8.95
CA ASP A 803 -46.46 32.74 -9.58
C ASP A 803 -47.58 31.65 -9.59
N LEU A 804 -48.84 31.95 -9.28
CA LEU A 804 -49.48 33.24 -9.05
C LEU A 804 -50.67 33.11 -8.07
N GLU A 805 -50.77 34.01 -7.10
CA GLU A 805 -52.05 34.45 -6.52
C GLU A 805 -51.93 35.94 -6.16
N SER A 806 -53.00 36.72 -6.30
CA SER A 806 -52.90 38.16 -6.59
C SER A 806 -54.04 39.00 -5.99
N LEU A 807 -53.75 40.29 -5.70
CA LEU A 807 -54.66 41.32 -5.16
C LEU A 807 -55.14 41.01 -3.71
N ALA A 808 -55.41 41.98 -2.81
CA ALA A 808 -55.49 43.44 -2.90
C ALA A 808 -55.10 44.13 -1.57
N ASP A 809 -54.98 45.47 -1.60
CA ASP A 809 -55.23 46.46 -0.51
C ASP A 809 -54.49 46.38 0.85
N GLY A 810 -54.50 47.52 1.56
CA GLY A 810 -54.26 47.57 3.02
C GLY A 810 -53.20 48.57 3.51
N LEU A 811 -53.56 49.86 3.62
CA LEU A 811 -52.75 50.85 4.34
C LEU A 811 -53.00 50.83 5.87
N ALA A 812 -51.91 51.02 6.61
CA ALA A 812 -51.83 51.66 7.94
C ALA A 812 -52.16 50.87 9.24
N ARG A 813 -51.55 51.39 10.32
CA ARG A 813 -51.75 51.15 11.76
C ARG A 813 -51.28 49.80 12.34
N SER A 814 -50.98 49.68 13.65
CA SER A 814 -50.09 50.45 14.56
C SER A 814 -50.33 50.01 16.01
N ARG A 815 -49.26 49.80 16.81
CA ARG A 815 -49.28 49.46 18.26
C ARG A 815 -49.89 48.06 18.56
N GLY A 816 -49.48 47.36 19.61
CA GLY A 816 -48.39 47.63 20.58
C GLY A 816 -48.16 46.40 21.48
N ASP A 817 -47.13 46.47 22.34
CA ASP A 817 -46.92 45.78 23.64
C ASP A 817 -47.44 44.33 23.82
N GLY A 818 -46.70 43.31 24.28
CA GLY A 818 -45.45 43.11 25.04
C GLY A 818 -45.57 41.68 25.67
N TRP A 819 -44.57 40.93 26.11
CA TRP A 819 -43.34 41.27 26.85
C TRP A 819 -42.20 40.25 26.60
N ALA A 820 -41.00 40.68 27.00
CA ALA A 820 -39.67 40.06 26.88
C ALA A 820 -39.46 38.57 27.27
N VAL A 821 -38.57 37.92 26.50
CA VAL A 821 -37.42 37.16 27.03
C VAL A 821 -36.16 37.57 26.25
N LYS A 822 -35.05 37.90 26.94
CA LYS A 822 -33.78 38.30 26.30
C LYS A 822 -32.81 37.12 26.21
N TRP A 823 -32.33 36.82 25.00
CA TRP A 823 -31.10 36.04 24.79
C TRP A 823 -29.96 36.96 24.35
N ARG A 824 -28.82 36.90 25.06
CA ARG A 824 -27.61 37.65 24.70
C ARG A 824 -26.76 36.86 23.69
N THR A 825 -26.25 37.56 22.69
CA THR A 825 -25.12 37.11 21.88
C THR A 825 -23.80 37.21 22.66
N PRO A 826 -22.92 36.18 22.62
CA PRO A 826 -21.50 36.31 22.93
C PRO A 826 -20.70 36.68 21.66
N SER A 827 -19.58 37.39 21.82
CA SER A 827 -18.75 37.91 20.72
C SER A 827 -17.68 36.93 20.21
N ARG A 828 -17.16 37.20 19.00
CA ARG A 828 -16.13 36.41 18.27
C ARG A 828 -14.70 36.49 18.87
N THR A 829 -14.53 36.48 20.19
CA THR A 829 -13.27 36.88 20.84
C THR A 829 -12.48 35.79 21.58
N CYS A 830 -13.02 34.59 21.80
CA CYS A 830 -12.31 33.56 22.62
C CYS A 830 -11.24 32.71 21.89
N PHE A 831 -11.19 32.67 20.55
CA PHE A 831 -10.29 31.73 19.85
C PHE A 831 -8.81 32.16 19.85
N TRP A 832 -8.54 33.47 19.74
CA TRP A 832 -7.17 34.00 19.73
C TRP A 832 -6.52 34.07 21.12
N GLU A 833 -7.33 34.22 22.18
CA GLU A 833 -6.85 34.21 23.58
C GLU A 833 -6.21 32.86 23.98
N PHE A 834 -6.76 31.75 23.47
CA PHE A 834 -6.29 30.40 23.77
C PHE A 834 -4.89 30.14 23.19
N ILE A 835 -4.69 30.44 21.90
CA ILE A 835 -3.37 30.28 21.23
C ILE A 835 -2.31 31.17 21.90
N ARG A 836 -2.69 32.37 22.36
CA ARG A 836 -1.76 33.29 23.05
C ARG A 836 -1.25 32.73 24.39
N ARG A 837 -2.08 31.99 25.13
CA ARG A 837 -1.71 31.37 26.42
C ARG A 837 -0.80 30.14 26.29
N VAL A 838 -0.82 29.44 25.15
CA VAL A 838 0.04 28.27 24.91
C VAL A 838 1.49 28.67 24.57
N CYS A 839 1.70 29.86 24.00
CA CYS A 839 3.04 30.32 23.55
C CYS A 839 3.80 31.21 24.56
N SER A 840 3.29 31.42 25.77
CA SER A 840 3.90 32.32 26.78
C SER A 840 4.09 31.61 28.14
N GLY A 841 5.01 30.64 28.20
CA GLY A 841 5.09 29.71 29.34
C GLY A 841 6.47 29.20 29.76
N ALA A 842 7.60 29.80 29.34
CA ALA A 842 8.93 29.35 29.77
C ALA A 842 10.04 30.44 29.73
N ARG A 843 10.36 31.02 30.90
CA ARG A 843 11.71 31.43 31.39
C ARG A 843 11.63 32.50 32.49
N ALA A 844 12.12 32.19 33.69
CA ALA A 844 12.94 33.09 34.54
C ALA A 844 13.46 32.39 35.81
N GLY A 845 14.78 32.42 36.03
CA GLY A 845 15.46 32.00 37.28
C GLY A 845 15.67 30.49 37.48
N THR A 846 16.79 29.98 38.03
CA THR A 846 18.09 30.56 38.49
C THR A 846 19.18 29.44 38.41
N ARG A 847 20.50 29.54 38.74
CA ARG A 847 21.38 30.59 39.31
C ARG A 847 22.88 30.24 39.04
N ARG A 848 23.64 31.08 38.28
CA ARG A 848 25.13 31.04 38.14
C ARG A 848 25.70 29.77 37.41
N GLY A 849 26.94 29.72 36.92
CA GLY A 849 28.09 30.65 36.98
C GLY A 849 28.62 31.18 35.63
N SER A 850 29.90 31.57 35.57
CA SER A 850 30.47 32.52 34.59
C SER A 850 31.80 32.03 33.97
N PHE A 851 32.08 32.36 32.70
CA PHE A 851 33.21 33.21 32.26
C PHE A 851 33.16 33.58 30.76
N TYR A 852 34.19 34.27 30.23
CA TYR A 852 34.14 35.17 29.05
C TYR A 852 34.60 34.57 27.69
N PRO A 853 34.42 35.28 26.54
CA PRO A 853 34.41 34.68 25.19
C PRO A 853 35.49 35.15 24.17
N SER A 854 35.53 34.46 23.02
CA SER A 854 36.13 34.82 21.71
C SER A 854 35.16 34.34 20.60
N SER A 855 34.68 35.14 19.63
CA SER A 855 35.33 35.55 18.36
C SER A 855 35.80 34.35 17.49
N ILE A 856 35.58 34.25 16.16
CA ILE A 856 35.25 35.22 15.09
C ILE A 856 34.21 34.61 14.09
N PHE A 857 33.43 35.44 13.39
CA PHE A 857 32.65 35.07 12.19
C PHE A 857 33.12 35.93 11.00
N HIS A 858 33.36 35.35 9.81
CA HIS A 858 33.42 36.11 8.55
C HIS A 858 33.12 35.25 7.32
N TRP A 859 32.18 35.71 6.50
CA TRP A 859 31.96 35.31 5.10
C TRP A 859 31.64 36.57 4.26
N PRO A 860 32.47 36.93 3.27
CA PRO A 860 32.18 37.97 2.25
C PRO A 860 31.59 37.31 0.97
N PHE A 861 30.96 37.98 -0.01
CA PHE A 861 30.56 39.40 -0.18
C PHE A 861 29.31 39.48 -1.14
N PRO A 862 28.83 40.63 -1.71
CA PRO A 862 27.40 40.84 -1.97
C PRO A 862 27.00 41.07 -3.45
N PRO A 863 25.68 41.21 -3.77
CA PRO A 863 25.19 41.60 -5.09
C PRO A 863 24.87 43.11 -5.22
N ARG A 864 25.02 43.70 -6.43
CA ARG A 864 24.14 44.80 -6.93
C ARG A 864 24.31 45.15 -8.44
N THR A 865 23.29 45.85 -8.94
CA THR A 865 22.96 46.22 -10.34
C THR A 865 23.53 47.56 -10.82
N ILE A 866 23.58 47.79 -12.15
CA ILE A 866 23.50 49.14 -12.79
C ILE A 866 22.96 49.04 -14.25
N LEU A 867 22.71 50.19 -14.90
CA LEU A 867 21.81 50.40 -16.07
C LEU A 867 22.41 50.13 -17.48
N ALA A 868 21.55 50.20 -18.50
CA ALA A 868 21.81 50.19 -19.96
C ALA A 868 21.56 51.61 -20.58
N PRO A 869 21.50 51.86 -21.92
CA PRO A 869 21.89 51.11 -23.13
C PRO A 869 22.88 51.92 -24.04
N PRO A 870 23.14 51.52 -25.31
CA PRO A 870 22.40 52.13 -26.45
C PRO A 870 22.13 51.20 -27.66
N ALA A 871 21.37 51.69 -28.64
CA ALA A 871 20.75 50.92 -29.73
C ALA A 871 21.49 50.94 -31.09
N ARG A 872 21.18 49.96 -31.96
CA ARG A 872 20.57 50.19 -33.31
C ARG A 872 20.18 48.89 -34.06
N HIS A 873 19.43 49.07 -35.15
CA HIS A 873 18.82 48.08 -36.07
C HIS A 873 19.88 47.24 -36.85
N LEU A 874 19.58 46.16 -37.59
CA LEU A 874 18.36 45.79 -38.34
C LEU A 874 18.21 44.24 -38.53
N TRP A 875 17.08 43.82 -39.12
CA TRP A 875 16.64 42.46 -39.49
C TRP A 875 17.63 41.64 -40.36
N VAL A 876 17.55 40.29 -40.31
CA VAL A 876 17.02 39.43 -41.42
C VAL A 876 17.06 37.92 -41.09
N GLY A 877 15.99 37.21 -41.49
CA GLY A 877 15.97 35.85 -42.09
C GLY A 877 16.82 34.70 -41.54
N VAL A 878 16.16 33.75 -40.87
CA VAL A 878 16.65 32.36 -40.78
C VAL A 878 16.68 31.74 -42.18
N THR A 879 17.85 31.27 -42.62
CA THR A 879 18.01 30.52 -43.88
C THR A 879 18.71 29.19 -43.60
N VAL A 880 18.13 28.09 -44.07
CA VAL A 880 18.75 26.76 -43.99
C VAL A 880 20.01 26.72 -44.85
N CYS A 881 21.13 26.23 -44.32
CA CYS A 881 22.32 25.97 -45.12
C CYS A 881 23.01 24.66 -44.72
N VAL A 882 22.99 23.69 -45.62
CA VAL A 882 23.69 22.40 -45.46
C VAL A 882 25.15 22.56 -45.85
N ARG A 883 26.07 22.19 -44.96
CA ARG A 883 27.44 21.79 -45.29
C ARG A 883 27.62 20.35 -44.80
N ARG A 884 27.83 19.32 -45.64
CA ARG A 884 28.68 19.16 -46.84
C ARG A 884 30.17 19.12 -46.50
N LEU A 885 30.71 17.91 -46.54
CA LEU A 885 32.12 17.55 -46.36
C LEU A 885 33.01 18.15 -47.47
N PRO A 886 34.31 18.41 -47.20
CA PRO A 886 35.34 18.47 -48.22
C PRO A 886 35.82 17.06 -48.63
N GLU A 887 36.39 16.93 -49.83
CA GLU A 887 36.80 15.68 -50.47
C GLU A 887 38.17 15.86 -51.16
N LYS A 888 39.06 14.84 -51.08
CA LYS A 888 40.16 14.44 -52.00
C LYS A 888 41.25 13.63 -51.25
N GLU A 889 42.04 12.73 -51.84
CA GLU A 889 42.20 12.29 -53.25
C GLU A 889 42.72 10.83 -53.30
N GLY A 890 42.48 9.99 -54.34
CA GLY A 890 43.14 8.65 -54.33
C GLY A 890 42.78 7.46 -55.26
N ARG A 891 42.45 7.63 -56.56
CA ARG A 891 42.65 6.63 -57.66
C ARG A 891 42.06 5.17 -57.61
N ARG A 892 41.25 4.86 -58.66
CA ARG A 892 41.24 3.64 -59.53
C ARG A 892 40.67 2.27 -59.04
N ARG A 893 39.38 2.02 -59.38
CA ARG A 893 38.80 0.99 -60.32
C ARG A 893 39.65 -0.23 -60.76
N PRO A 894 39.06 -1.41 -61.18
CA PRO A 894 37.64 -1.67 -61.54
C PRO A 894 37.02 -3.09 -61.20
N LYS A 895 35.79 -3.30 -61.72
CA LYS A 895 35.09 -4.57 -62.12
C LYS A 895 34.26 -5.39 -61.11
N LYS A 896 32.94 -5.40 -61.38
CA LYS A 896 31.97 -6.51 -61.23
C LYS A 896 31.96 -7.31 -62.57
N PRO A 897 31.34 -8.51 -62.70
CA PRO A 897 29.87 -8.64 -62.73
C PRO A 897 29.26 -9.95 -62.15
N GLU A 898 27.93 -9.95 -61.99
CA GLU A 898 26.94 -11.04 -62.27
C GLU A 898 27.09 -12.46 -61.65
N GLN A 899 26.03 -13.27 -61.44
CA GLN A 899 24.57 -13.17 -61.68
C GLN A 899 23.84 -13.80 -60.43
N LEU A 900 22.55 -14.19 -60.34
CA LEU A 900 21.41 -14.39 -61.25
C LEU A 900 20.07 -13.93 -60.58
N LYS A 901 18.97 -14.66 -60.81
CA LYS A 901 17.59 -14.59 -60.29
C LYS A 901 17.30 -15.92 -59.52
N LEU A 902 16.12 -16.28 -58.98
CA LEU A 902 14.70 -15.92 -59.23
C LEU A 902 13.83 -16.21 -57.97
N ASP A 903 12.53 -15.93 -58.06
CA ASP A 903 11.57 -15.79 -56.96
C ASP A 903 10.75 -17.05 -56.53
N ALA A 904 10.09 -16.90 -55.37
CA ALA A 904 8.65 -17.19 -55.11
C ALA A 904 8.15 -18.52 -54.45
N ARG A 905 7.36 -18.30 -53.37
CA ARG A 905 6.21 -19.09 -52.81
C ARG A 905 6.53 -20.47 -52.19
N LYS A 906 5.99 -20.90 -51.03
CA LYS A 906 4.67 -20.85 -50.32
C LYS A 906 3.69 -22.00 -50.66
N ALA A 907 3.38 -22.78 -49.60
CA ALA A 907 2.07 -23.35 -49.18
C ALA A 907 1.74 -24.86 -49.38
N ALA A 908 1.52 -25.51 -48.22
CA ALA A 908 0.35 -26.33 -47.81
C ALA A 908 0.14 -27.83 -48.19
N ALA A 909 -0.06 -28.63 -47.12
CA ALA A 909 -1.11 -29.65 -46.86
C ALA A 909 -1.13 -31.05 -47.53
N ASP A 910 -0.97 -32.09 -46.66
CA ASP A 910 -1.77 -33.36 -46.53
C ASP A 910 -1.99 -34.32 -47.74
N PRO A 911 -2.58 -35.53 -47.56
CA PRO A 911 -2.60 -36.48 -46.43
C PRO A 911 -2.23 -37.94 -46.85
N SER A 912 -2.25 -38.94 -45.94
CA SER A 912 -2.79 -40.34 -46.14
C SER A 912 -2.16 -41.44 -45.25
N SER A 913 -2.83 -42.60 -45.16
CA SER A 913 -2.45 -43.91 -44.56
C SER A 913 -2.88 -45.04 -45.55
N PRO A 914 -2.65 -46.39 -45.40
CA PRO A 914 -2.97 -47.23 -44.19
C PRO A 914 -2.15 -48.57 -44.00
N ARG A 915 -2.63 -49.45 -43.09
CA ARG A 915 -2.39 -50.94 -42.95
C ARG A 915 -1.05 -51.46 -42.34
N THR A 916 -0.95 -52.64 -41.66
CA THR A 916 -1.75 -53.35 -40.59
C THR A 916 -1.12 -54.72 -40.25
N CYS A 917 -0.97 -55.08 -38.94
CA CYS A 917 -0.91 -56.45 -38.34
C CYS A 917 -0.69 -56.32 -36.80
N SER A 918 -1.55 -56.76 -35.86
CA SER A 918 -1.85 -58.12 -35.33
C SER A 918 -0.73 -58.77 -34.48
N THR A 919 -0.91 -59.32 -33.25
CA THR A 919 -2.08 -59.45 -32.32
C THR A 919 -1.62 -59.92 -30.91
N ALA A 920 -2.39 -59.57 -29.84
CA ALA A 920 -2.72 -60.22 -28.52
C ALA A 920 -1.95 -61.46 -27.97
N PRO A 921 -2.05 -61.82 -26.65
CA PRO A 921 -3.00 -61.45 -25.58
C PRO A 921 -2.28 -60.85 -24.32
N SER A 922 -2.66 -60.94 -23.01
CA SER A 922 -3.71 -61.63 -22.20
C SER A 922 -3.91 -60.96 -20.81
N THR A 923 -4.93 -61.37 -20.03
CA THR A 923 -5.19 -61.05 -18.59
C THR A 923 -5.43 -62.33 -17.76
N PRO A 924 -5.50 -62.29 -16.41
CA PRO A 924 -6.72 -61.99 -15.61
C PRO A 924 -6.50 -60.83 -14.58
N ALA A 925 -7.46 -60.19 -13.87
CA ALA A 925 -8.67 -60.61 -13.10
C ALA A 925 -8.31 -61.29 -11.74
N ASP A 926 -8.93 -61.04 -10.57
CA ASP A 926 -10.18 -60.36 -10.11
C ASP A 926 -9.87 -59.45 -8.87
N GLY A 927 -10.77 -58.74 -8.15
CA GLY A 927 -12.23 -58.48 -8.22
C GLY A 927 -12.78 -57.76 -6.94
N HIS A 928 -14.05 -57.33 -6.98
CA HIS A 928 -14.84 -56.59 -5.95
C HIS A 928 -14.41 -55.14 -5.65
N ASP A 929 -15.26 -54.09 -5.65
CA ASP A 929 -16.68 -53.84 -5.27
C ASP A 929 -16.91 -53.50 -3.78
N GLU A 930 -17.25 -52.23 -3.49
CA GLU A 930 -18.66 -51.87 -3.17
C GLU A 930 -18.93 -50.36 -3.36
N GLN A 931 -20.16 -49.90 -3.11
CA GLN A 931 -20.70 -48.62 -3.62
C GLN A 931 -20.95 -47.53 -2.55
N ALA A 932 -20.95 -46.26 -3.03
CA ALA A 932 -21.76 -45.10 -2.60
C ALA A 932 -22.07 -44.90 -1.09
N HIS A 933 -21.80 -43.71 -0.52
CA HIS A 933 -22.75 -42.61 -0.72
C HIS A 933 -22.20 -41.19 -0.49
N SER A 934 -23.00 -40.21 -0.91
CA SER A 934 -22.76 -38.77 -0.80
C SER A 934 -22.85 -38.19 0.62
N THR A 935 -22.01 -37.20 0.93
CA THR A 935 -22.43 -35.90 1.51
C THR A 935 -21.27 -34.89 1.40
N GLY A 936 -21.59 -33.60 1.31
CA GLY A 936 -20.59 -32.53 1.27
C GLY A 936 -20.87 -31.46 2.32
N VAL A 937 -19.83 -30.92 2.96
CA VAL A 937 -19.91 -29.81 3.93
C VAL A 937 -18.75 -28.83 3.68
N LEU A 938 -19.01 -27.54 3.90
CA LEU A 938 -18.06 -26.44 3.74
C LEU A 938 -17.43 -26.04 5.09
N SER A 939 -16.09 -26.03 5.19
CA SER A 939 -15.29 -25.14 6.05
C SER A 939 -13.82 -25.19 5.58
N PHE A 940 -13.01 -24.14 5.40
CA PHE A 940 -12.89 -22.77 5.94
C PHE A 940 -12.15 -22.68 7.29
N SER A 941 -10.84 -22.41 7.22
CA SER A 941 -9.97 -21.88 8.28
C SER A 941 -9.06 -20.79 7.67
N ARG A 942 -8.57 -19.70 8.30
CA ARG A 942 -8.35 -19.35 9.73
C ARG A 942 -7.14 -20.12 10.31
N SER A 943 -6.12 -19.54 10.94
CA SER A 943 -5.78 -18.20 11.49
C SER A 943 -5.01 -17.30 10.49
N GLN A 944 -4.86 -15.97 10.64
CA GLN A 944 -4.38 -15.10 11.74
C GLN A 944 -2.88 -15.26 12.11
N THR A 945 -2.16 -14.14 12.10
CA THR A 945 -0.80 -13.96 12.62
C THR A 945 -0.85 -13.19 13.94
N ALA A 946 -0.12 -13.65 14.96
CA ALA A 946 0.22 -12.85 16.14
C ALA A 946 1.66 -12.29 16.03
N GLY A 947 2.05 -11.40 16.96
CA GLY A 947 3.36 -10.72 16.98
C GLY A 947 3.23 -9.20 16.79
N CYS A 948 3.34 -8.46 17.90
CA CYS A 948 3.08 -7.02 17.95
C CYS A 948 4.22 -6.24 18.63
N VAL A 949 4.52 -5.03 18.13
CA VAL A 949 5.30 -4.03 18.86
C VAL A 949 4.58 -2.68 18.80
N SER A 950 3.75 -2.45 19.82
CA SER A 950 3.30 -1.20 20.43
C SER A 950 3.48 0.13 19.66
N SER A 951 2.34 0.76 19.34
CA SER A 951 2.20 2.21 19.21
C SER A 951 1.48 2.79 20.44
N SER A 952 1.54 4.12 20.64
CA SER A 952 0.82 4.77 21.75
C SER A 952 -0.71 4.64 21.68
N MET A 953 -1.28 4.20 20.55
CA MET A 953 -2.71 3.89 20.44
C MET A 953 -3.05 2.51 21.01
N ASP A 954 -2.12 1.56 20.97
CA ASP A 954 -2.26 0.24 21.60
C ASP A 954 -2.29 0.40 23.12
N VAL A 955 -1.48 1.30 23.70
CA VAL A 955 -1.56 1.65 25.13
C VAL A 955 -2.96 2.16 25.52
N LEU A 956 -3.63 2.93 24.66
CA LEU A 956 -4.97 3.44 24.91
C LEU A 956 -6.06 2.36 24.74
N ILE A 957 -5.95 1.52 23.71
CA ILE A 957 -6.89 0.42 23.46
C ILE A 957 -6.74 -0.66 24.53
N TRP A 958 -5.50 -0.98 24.94
CA TRP A 958 -5.19 -1.94 26.00
C TRP A 958 -5.58 -1.41 27.38
N THR A 959 -5.41 -0.11 27.69
CA THR A 959 -5.97 0.46 28.94
C THR A 959 -7.49 0.49 28.95
N ILE A 960 -8.17 0.81 27.85
CA ILE A 960 -9.65 0.75 27.79
C ILE A 960 -10.12 -0.72 27.91
N GLY A 961 -9.48 -1.65 27.20
CA GLY A 961 -9.77 -3.09 27.24
C GLY A 961 -9.57 -3.67 28.64
N THR A 962 -8.40 -3.48 29.25
CA THR A 962 -8.11 -3.93 30.62
C THR A 962 -8.98 -3.23 31.67
N VAL A 963 -9.39 -1.97 31.49
CA VAL A 963 -10.38 -1.33 32.36
C VAL A 963 -11.76 -1.99 32.22
N VAL A 964 -12.19 -2.40 31.04
CA VAL A 964 -13.47 -3.12 30.84
C VAL A 964 -13.39 -4.55 31.39
N CYS A 965 -12.34 -5.31 31.06
CA CYS A 965 -12.15 -6.68 31.56
C CYS A 965 -11.97 -6.72 33.09
N SER A 966 -11.15 -5.84 33.67
CA SER A 966 -11.01 -5.76 35.14
C SER A 966 -12.28 -5.27 35.86
N ARG A 967 -13.16 -4.50 35.19
CA ARG A 967 -14.52 -4.22 35.72
C ARG A 967 -15.39 -5.47 35.74
N ILE A 968 -15.31 -6.31 34.70
CA ILE A 968 -16.07 -7.57 34.61
C ILE A 968 -15.56 -8.59 35.64
N GLU A 969 -14.25 -8.83 35.70
CA GLU A 969 -13.66 -9.76 36.67
C GLU A 969 -13.88 -9.31 38.11
N ARG A 970 -13.76 -8.02 38.41
CA ARG A 970 -14.11 -7.49 39.75
C ARG A 970 -15.58 -7.77 40.09
N VAL A 971 -16.51 -7.70 39.13
CA VAL A 971 -17.93 -8.07 39.35
C VAL A 971 -18.13 -9.59 39.52
N LYS A 972 -17.31 -10.46 38.89
CA LYS A 972 -17.32 -11.90 39.16
C LYS A 972 -16.78 -12.24 40.56
N GLN A 973 -15.65 -11.62 40.94
CA GLN A 973 -14.97 -11.77 42.21
C GLN A 973 -15.86 -11.30 43.38
N PHE A 974 -16.39 -10.07 43.35
CA PHE A 974 -17.24 -9.51 44.40
C PHE A 974 -18.55 -10.28 44.63
N ARG A 975 -19.04 -11.02 43.63
CA ARG A 975 -20.28 -11.79 43.72
C ARG A 975 -20.09 -13.25 44.17
N SER A 976 -18.86 -13.74 44.21
CA SER A 976 -18.57 -15.14 44.53
C SER A 976 -18.32 -15.34 46.03
N PRO A 977 -18.59 -16.54 46.60
CA PRO A 977 -18.42 -16.79 48.03
C PRO A 977 -16.96 -16.67 48.48
N ILE A 978 -16.76 -16.27 49.74
CA ILE A 978 -15.47 -16.22 50.42
C ILE A 978 -15.08 -17.62 50.92
N VAL A 979 -13.84 -18.02 50.69
CA VAL A 979 -13.22 -19.20 51.31
C VAL A 979 -12.45 -18.74 52.56
N PRO A 980 -12.64 -19.37 53.73
CA PRO A 980 -11.87 -19.06 54.93
C PRO A 980 -10.35 -19.20 54.74
N LYS A 981 -9.62 -18.56 55.66
CA LYS A 981 -8.16 -18.69 55.76
C LYS A 981 -7.80 -19.98 56.49
N TRP A 982 -6.56 -20.41 56.30
CA TRP A 982 -5.95 -21.49 57.06
C TRP A 982 -4.52 -21.10 57.44
N ASP A 983 -3.99 -21.75 58.47
CA ASP A 983 -2.59 -21.63 58.86
C ASP A 983 -1.76 -22.60 58.00
N SER A 984 -0.63 -22.13 57.46
CA SER A 984 0.22 -22.88 56.54
C SER A 984 1.71 -22.67 56.85
N PRO A 985 2.61 -23.61 56.50
CA PRO A 985 4.05 -23.39 56.65
C PRO A 985 4.54 -22.18 55.83
N PRO A 986 5.53 -21.41 56.34
CA PRO A 986 5.99 -20.18 55.69
C PRO A 986 6.90 -20.44 54.48
N LEU A 987 6.62 -19.79 53.36
CA LEU A 987 7.51 -19.75 52.19
C LEU A 987 8.72 -18.83 52.42
N THR A 988 9.86 -19.19 51.83
CA THR A 988 11.03 -18.30 51.73
C THR A 988 10.80 -17.23 50.65
N PRO A 989 11.26 -15.97 50.85
CA PRO A 989 10.85 -14.84 50.01
C PRO A 989 11.62 -14.76 48.68
N ALA A 990 11.27 -15.61 47.72
CA ALA A 990 11.94 -15.73 46.40
C ALA A 990 11.07 -15.32 45.19
N GLY A 991 10.36 -14.19 45.31
CA GLY A 991 9.79 -13.45 44.18
C GLY A 991 8.55 -14.06 43.51
N VAL A 992 7.42 -14.08 44.22
CA VAL A 992 6.09 -14.38 43.66
C VAL A 992 5.22 -13.13 43.70
N MET A 993 4.57 -12.79 42.59
CA MET A 993 3.55 -11.75 42.54
C MET A 993 2.23 -12.30 43.08
N ALA A 994 1.75 -11.80 44.22
CA ALA A 994 0.40 -12.06 44.69
C ALA A 994 -0.62 -11.22 43.91
N VAL A 995 -1.61 -11.86 43.28
CA VAL A 995 -2.63 -11.16 42.46
C VAL A 995 -3.79 -10.62 43.28
N LEU A 996 -4.11 -9.34 43.05
CA LEU A 996 -5.41 -8.66 43.20
C LEU A 996 -6.35 -9.20 44.30
N LEU A 997 -5.88 -9.09 45.53
CA LEU A 997 -6.73 -9.10 46.72
C LEU A 997 -7.37 -7.71 46.88
N ASP A 998 -8.57 -7.65 47.45
CA ASP A 998 -9.41 -6.44 47.43
C ASP A 998 -8.76 -5.28 48.19
N GLY A 999 -9.03 -4.04 47.74
CA GLY A 999 -8.47 -2.84 48.35
C GLY A 999 -8.87 -2.72 49.83
N ASP A 1000 -7.97 -2.17 50.64
CA ASP A 1000 -8.20 -1.71 52.03
C ASP A 1000 -8.67 -2.77 53.07
N SER A 1001 -8.73 -4.07 52.74
CA SER A 1001 -9.21 -5.11 53.69
C SER A 1001 -8.41 -6.44 53.74
N GLY A 1002 -7.29 -6.53 53.02
CA GLY A 1002 -6.33 -7.65 53.14
C GLY A 1002 -6.70 -8.92 52.36
N PRO A 1003 -6.01 -10.05 52.59
CA PRO A 1003 -6.19 -11.25 51.77
C PRO A 1003 -7.55 -11.91 52.00
N ILE A 1004 -8.47 -11.78 51.04
CA ILE A 1004 -9.76 -12.48 50.99
C ILE A 1004 -9.77 -13.40 49.76
N LEU A 1005 -9.68 -14.72 49.99
CA LEU A 1005 -9.85 -15.71 48.93
C LEU A 1005 -11.34 -15.88 48.62
N THR A 1006 -11.69 -16.02 47.34
CA THR A 1006 -13.06 -16.30 46.90
C THR A 1006 -13.08 -17.52 45.98
N GLU A 1007 -14.24 -18.16 45.81
CA GLU A 1007 -14.44 -19.27 44.87
C GLU A 1007 -14.04 -18.91 43.42
N HIS A 1008 -14.14 -17.63 43.03
CA HIS A 1008 -13.68 -17.15 41.73
C HIS A 1008 -12.15 -16.99 41.68
N GLY A 1009 -11.55 -16.46 42.75
CA GLY A 1009 -10.08 -16.37 42.87
C GLY A 1009 -9.42 -17.74 42.91
N LEU A 1010 -10.02 -18.72 43.60
CA LEU A 1010 -9.55 -20.11 43.65
C LEU A 1010 -9.53 -20.74 42.24
N LYS A 1011 -10.58 -20.51 41.45
CA LYS A 1011 -10.66 -20.98 40.05
C LYS A 1011 -9.62 -20.32 39.15
N LEU A 1012 -9.44 -19.00 39.26
CA LEU A 1012 -8.38 -18.29 38.53
C LEU A 1012 -6.97 -18.80 38.87
N VAL A 1013 -6.70 -19.13 40.14
CA VAL A 1013 -5.40 -19.71 40.54
C VAL A 1013 -5.24 -21.12 39.96
N HIS A 1014 -6.27 -21.98 40.05
CA HIS A 1014 -6.26 -23.32 39.43
C HIS A 1014 -6.03 -23.26 37.92
N GLU A 1015 -6.70 -22.35 37.20
CA GLU A 1015 -6.51 -22.12 35.76
C GLU A 1015 -5.02 -21.82 35.45
N THR A 1016 -4.34 -20.96 36.22
CA THR A 1016 -2.90 -20.71 36.00
C THR A 1016 -2.00 -21.93 36.26
N TRP A 1017 -2.30 -22.75 37.28
CA TRP A 1017 -1.51 -23.94 37.59
C TRP A 1017 -1.75 -25.09 36.60
N GLN A 1018 -2.98 -25.24 36.11
CA GLN A 1018 -3.33 -26.19 35.05
C GLN A 1018 -2.61 -25.88 33.73
N THR A 1019 -2.55 -24.61 33.34
CA THR A 1019 -1.77 -24.17 32.17
C THR A 1019 -0.27 -24.44 32.35
N ARG A 1020 0.31 -24.12 33.52
CA ARG A 1020 1.74 -24.43 33.83
C ARG A 1020 2.02 -25.93 33.77
N HIS A 1021 1.18 -26.76 34.36
CA HIS A 1021 1.31 -28.22 34.34
C HIS A 1021 1.31 -28.75 32.90
N ALA A 1022 0.33 -28.33 32.10
CA ALA A 1022 0.20 -28.69 30.69
C ALA A 1022 1.44 -28.30 29.84
N ALA A 1023 1.93 -27.07 29.99
CA ALA A 1023 3.10 -26.57 29.26
C ALA A 1023 4.40 -27.30 29.65
N LEU A 1024 4.63 -27.53 30.95
CA LEU A 1024 5.81 -28.25 31.43
C LEU A 1024 5.78 -29.73 31.05
N TRP A 1025 4.62 -30.39 31.07
CA TRP A 1025 4.47 -31.79 30.67
C TRP A 1025 4.79 -31.99 29.19
N LEU A 1026 4.29 -31.10 28.32
CA LEU A 1026 4.63 -31.10 26.89
C LEU A 1026 6.14 -30.90 26.68
N ARG A 1027 6.74 -29.97 27.44
CA ARG A 1027 8.19 -29.71 27.44
C ARG A 1027 8.99 -30.95 27.87
N GLN A 1028 8.54 -31.67 28.90
CA GLN A 1028 9.16 -32.92 29.36
C GLN A 1028 9.05 -34.03 28.31
N ARG A 1029 7.89 -34.18 27.65
CA ARG A 1029 7.66 -35.19 26.60
C ARG A 1029 8.57 -34.94 25.39
N ALA A 1030 8.74 -33.68 24.97
CA ALA A 1030 9.65 -33.29 23.90
C ALA A 1030 11.14 -33.55 24.24
N LEU A 1031 11.57 -33.27 25.47
CA LEU A 1031 12.95 -33.59 25.91
C LEU A 1031 13.22 -35.10 26.00
N ARG A 1032 12.22 -35.90 26.43
CA ARG A 1032 12.32 -37.37 26.46
C ARG A 1032 12.38 -37.97 25.06
N ASP A 1033 11.54 -37.50 24.14
CA ASP A 1033 11.51 -37.90 22.73
C ASP A 1033 12.81 -37.52 21.99
N ALA A 1034 13.34 -36.33 22.25
CA ALA A 1034 14.62 -35.90 21.70
C ALA A 1034 15.78 -36.78 22.21
N ARG A 1035 15.83 -37.07 23.52
CA ARG A 1035 16.82 -38.00 24.10
C ARG A 1035 16.71 -39.41 23.52
N SER A 1036 15.50 -39.94 23.32
CA SER A 1036 15.32 -41.30 22.75
C SER A 1036 15.74 -41.39 21.27
N LYS A 1037 15.74 -40.26 20.56
CA LYS A 1037 16.24 -40.12 19.18
C LYS A 1037 17.73 -39.77 19.08
N GLY A 1038 18.46 -39.74 20.20
CA GLY A 1038 19.89 -39.40 20.24
C GLY A 1038 20.21 -37.92 20.01
N LEU A 1039 19.22 -37.03 20.15
CA LEU A 1039 19.36 -35.61 19.87
C LEU A 1039 19.95 -34.86 21.07
N ILE A 1040 20.86 -33.92 20.79
CA ILE A 1040 21.52 -33.07 21.81
C ILE A 1040 20.53 -32.11 22.49
N GLY A 1041 19.42 -31.79 21.83
CA GLY A 1041 18.38 -30.88 22.30
C GLY A 1041 17.19 -30.80 21.34
N CYS A 1042 16.17 -30.06 21.73
CA CYS A 1042 15.01 -29.71 20.91
C CYS A 1042 14.46 -28.33 21.30
N TRP A 1043 13.32 -27.90 20.76
CA TRP A 1043 12.65 -26.63 21.13
C TRP A 1043 12.41 -26.49 22.65
N ALA A 1044 12.26 -27.62 23.35
CA ALA A 1044 12.08 -27.67 24.80
C ALA A 1044 13.37 -27.46 25.61
N GLY A 1045 14.54 -27.47 24.97
CA GLY A 1045 15.86 -27.24 25.56
C GLY A 1045 16.88 -28.32 25.21
N MET A 1046 18.09 -28.19 25.76
CA MET A 1046 19.14 -29.21 25.66
C MET A 1046 18.76 -30.47 26.45
N CYS A 1047 19.06 -31.65 25.93
CA CYS A 1047 18.74 -32.94 26.56
C CYS A 1047 19.75 -33.33 27.67
N THR A 1048 20.23 -32.35 28.45
CA THR A 1048 21.16 -32.61 29.56
C THR A 1048 20.43 -33.30 30.72
N PRO A 1049 21.13 -34.11 31.54
CA PRO A 1049 20.55 -34.72 32.74
C PRO A 1049 19.90 -33.68 33.67
N ALA A 1050 20.57 -32.53 33.88
CA ALA A 1050 20.07 -31.44 34.72
C ALA A 1050 18.77 -30.81 34.17
N THR A 1051 18.69 -30.57 32.85
CA THR A 1051 17.49 -30.02 32.21
C THR A 1051 16.32 -31.01 32.29
N LEU A 1052 16.58 -32.30 32.06
CA LEU A 1052 15.58 -33.37 32.16
C LEU A 1052 15.04 -33.54 33.58
N GLN A 1053 15.93 -33.50 34.58
CA GLN A 1053 15.56 -33.64 36.00
C GLN A 1053 14.79 -32.40 36.51
N ALA A 1054 15.28 -31.19 36.24
CA ALA A 1054 14.57 -29.96 36.64
C ALA A 1054 13.17 -29.86 35.97
N THR A 1055 13.07 -30.23 34.69
CA THR A 1055 11.76 -30.28 34.01
C THR A 1055 10.84 -31.33 34.63
N LYS A 1056 11.36 -32.47 35.10
CA LYS A 1056 10.59 -33.49 35.82
C LYS A 1056 10.07 -32.96 37.17
N GLU A 1057 10.94 -32.36 37.97
CA GLU A 1057 10.58 -31.81 39.28
C GLU A 1057 9.51 -30.70 39.15
N ALA A 1058 9.62 -29.83 38.14
CA ALA A 1058 8.64 -28.79 37.86
C ALA A 1058 7.29 -29.34 37.35
N VAL A 1059 7.26 -30.44 36.58
CA VAL A 1059 6.00 -31.13 36.21
C VAL A 1059 5.33 -31.71 37.45
N GLU A 1060 6.08 -32.42 38.30
CA GLU A 1060 5.55 -33.08 39.49
C GLU A 1060 5.10 -32.06 40.56
N GLU A 1061 5.76 -30.90 40.66
CA GLU A 1061 5.25 -29.73 41.40
C GLU A 1061 3.90 -29.27 40.86
N ALA A 1062 3.85 -28.90 39.57
CA ALA A 1062 2.68 -28.26 38.99
C ALA A 1062 1.45 -29.18 39.00
N GLN A 1063 1.65 -30.48 38.74
CA GLN A 1063 0.61 -31.50 38.86
C GLN A 1063 0.06 -31.61 40.29
N TRP A 1064 0.96 -31.64 41.29
CA TRP A 1064 0.57 -31.75 42.70
C TRP A 1064 -0.24 -30.54 43.16
N VAL A 1065 0.19 -29.32 42.83
CA VAL A 1065 -0.54 -28.08 43.17
C VAL A 1065 -1.88 -28.00 42.42
N GLU A 1066 -1.92 -28.35 41.14
CA GLU A 1066 -3.16 -28.35 40.35
C GLU A 1066 -4.22 -29.26 40.97
N GLN A 1067 -3.85 -30.48 41.36
CA GLN A 1067 -4.75 -31.46 41.95
C GLN A 1067 -5.38 -30.95 43.24
N HIS A 1068 -4.58 -30.41 44.17
CA HIS A 1068 -5.09 -29.91 45.46
C HIS A 1068 -6.04 -28.72 45.29
N LEU A 1069 -5.82 -27.88 44.27
CA LEU A 1069 -6.72 -26.80 43.87
C LEU A 1069 -8.01 -27.33 43.20
N SER A 1070 -7.92 -28.38 42.39
CA SER A 1070 -9.07 -29.05 41.77
C SER A 1070 -10.01 -29.66 42.83
N ASP A 1071 -9.45 -30.42 43.77
CA ASP A 1071 -10.18 -31.03 44.88
C ASP A 1071 -10.90 -29.97 45.74
N ALA A 1072 -10.25 -28.82 45.96
CA ALA A 1072 -10.84 -27.69 46.67
C ALA A 1072 -12.01 -27.05 45.88
N ILE A 1073 -11.91 -26.99 44.55
CA ILE A 1073 -12.96 -26.49 43.67
C ILE A 1073 -14.15 -27.45 43.62
N GLU A 1074 -13.94 -28.76 43.60
CA GLU A 1074 -15.02 -29.75 43.68
C GLU A 1074 -15.72 -29.70 45.04
N TRP A 1075 -14.97 -29.64 46.14
CA TRP A 1075 -15.50 -29.45 47.49
C TRP A 1075 -16.37 -28.19 47.61
N CYS A 1076 -15.92 -27.07 47.03
CA CYS A 1076 -16.69 -25.82 46.99
C CYS A 1076 -17.99 -25.95 46.17
N GLN A 1077 -17.97 -26.71 45.08
CA GLN A 1077 -19.15 -26.99 44.25
C GLN A 1077 -20.15 -27.93 44.96
N GLY A 1078 -19.68 -28.98 45.62
CA GLY A 1078 -20.50 -29.92 46.38
C GLY A 1078 -21.33 -29.25 47.47
N ARG A 1079 -20.78 -28.20 48.11
CA ARG A 1079 -21.45 -27.40 49.16
C ARG A 1079 -22.43 -26.32 48.64
N LYS A 1080 -22.49 -26.08 47.32
CA LYS A 1080 -23.54 -25.28 46.63
C LYS A 1080 -23.88 -23.90 47.22
N VAL A 1081 -22.89 -23.17 47.75
CA VAL A 1081 -23.10 -21.83 48.32
C VAL A 1081 -23.46 -20.82 47.21
N ALA A 1082 -24.63 -20.19 47.32
CA ALA A 1082 -25.18 -19.36 46.25
C ALA A 1082 -24.46 -18.00 46.08
N LYS A 1083 -24.06 -17.67 44.85
CA LYS A 1083 -23.43 -16.39 44.49
C LYS A 1083 -24.38 -15.20 44.73
N MET A 1084 -23.83 -14.03 45.08
CA MET A 1084 -24.63 -12.84 45.38
C MET A 1084 -25.50 -12.42 44.18
N PRO A 1085 -26.81 -12.18 44.36
CA PRO A 1085 -27.67 -11.62 43.30
C PRO A 1085 -27.21 -10.23 42.85
N PHE A 1086 -27.18 -9.98 41.54
CA PHE A 1086 -26.69 -8.71 40.97
C PHE A 1086 -27.43 -7.48 41.52
N GLY A 1087 -28.75 -7.59 41.74
CA GLY A 1087 -29.55 -6.52 42.36
C GLY A 1087 -29.21 -6.21 43.83
N LYS A 1088 -28.62 -7.16 44.58
CA LYS A 1088 -28.06 -6.88 45.91
C LYS A 1088 -26.71 -6.17 45.82
N PHE A 1089 -25.82 -6.61 44.93
CA PHE A 1089 -24.52 -5.98 44.67
C PHE A 1089 -24.65 -4.49 44.31
N VAL A 1090 -25.57 -4.13 43.41
CA VAL A 1090 -25.83 -2.72 43.04
C VAL A 1090 -26.34 -1.88 44.23
N LYS A 1091 -27.02 -2.52 45.21
CA LYS A 1091 -27.61 -1.84 46.38
C LYS A 1091 -26.66 -1.75 47.58
N ALA A 1092 -25.76 -2.73 47.77
CA ALA A 1092 -24.77 -2.74 48.85
C ALA A 1092 -23.77 -1.57 48.76
N ARG A 1093 -23.45 -1.15 47.54
CA ARG A 1093 -22.58 0.00 47.23
C ARG A 1093 -23.14 1.37 47.71
N GLY A 1094 -24.29 1.38 48.38
CA GLY A 1094 -24.94 2.56 48.97
C GLY A 1094 -24.56 2.90 50.42
N GLY A 1095 -23.68 2.14 51.08
CA GLY A 1095 -23.10 2.50 52.38
C GLY A 1095 -23.37 1.51 53.53
N ALA A 1096 -22.86 0.28 53.40
CA ALA A 1096 -22.75 -0.69 54.49
C ALA A 1096 -21.39 -1.41 54.40
N ASN A 1097 -20.88 -1.95 55.51
CA ASN A 1097 -19.59 -2.65 55.54
C ASN A 1097 -19.59 -3.86 54.59
N GLU A 1098 -18.57 -3.95 53.75
CA GLU A 1098 -18.59 -4.80 52.55
C GLU A 1098 -18.26 -6.28 52.83
N ALA A 1099 -17.90 -6.62 54.07
CA ALA A 1099 -17.64 -7.98 54.55
C ALA A 1099 -18.93 -8.70 55.00
N ASP A 1100 -19.82 -8.03 55.74
CA ASP A 1100 -21.00 -8.63 56.40
C ASP A 1100 -22.11 -9.11 55.44
N ILE A 1101 -21.91 -8.94 54.12
CA ILE A 1101 -22.93 -9.13 53.08
C ILE A 1101 -22.53 -10.23 52.07
N ARG A 1102 -21.24 -10.61 51.99
CA ARG A 1102 -20.77 -11.65 51.06
C ARG A 1102 -21.04 -13.05 51.65
N PRO A 1103 -21.51 -14.04 50.86
CA PRO A 1103 -21.61 -15.43 51.32
C PRO A 1103 -20.21 -15.99 51.63
N THR A 1104 -20.08 -16.82 52.66
CA THR A 1104 -18.79 -17.37 53.13
C THR A 1104 -18.95 -18.84 53.49
N TYR A 1105 -17.98 -19.69 53.12
CA TYR A 1105 -17.95 -21.09 53.57
C TYR A 1105 -17.61 -21.15 55.07
N LEU A 1106 -18.18 -22.12 55.81
CA LEU A 1106 -17.96 -22.25 57.27
C LEU A 1106 -16.61 -22.88 57.64
N GLU A 1107 -15.94 -23.52 56.68
CA GLU A 1107 -14.71 -24.30 56.83
C GLU A 1107 -13.84 -24.06 55.60
N THR A 1108 -12.55 -24.39 55.69
CA THR A 1108 -11.62 -24.43 54.54
C THR A 1108 -11.69 -25.81 53.86
N PRO A 1109 -11.62 -25.92 52.52
CA PRO A 1109 -11.43 -27.20 51.84
C PRO A 1109 -10.14 -27.91 52.35
N PRO A 1110 -10.20 -29.19 52.74
CA PRO A 1110 -9.04 -29.88 53.34
C PRO A 1110 -7.77 -29.88 52.49
N SER A 1111 -7.88 -30.04 51.17
CA SER A 1111 -6.73 -30.04 50.25
C SER A 1111 -6.00 -28.70 50.14
N LEU A 1112 -6.59 -27.59 50.63
CA LEU A 1112 -5.88 -26.32 50.70
C LEU A 1112 -4.94 -26.24 51.91
N LEU A 1113 -5.14 -27.06 52.95
CA LEU A 1113 -4.32 -27.03 54.17
C LEU A 1113 -2.84 -27.39 53.90
N ASP A 1114 -2.60 -28.24 52.90
CA ASP A 1114 -1.26 -28.61 52.42
C ASP A 1114 -0.60 -27.52 51.53
N LEU A 1115 -1.37 -26.51 51.10
CA LEU A 1115 -0.89 -25.40 50.27
C LEU A 1115 -0.62 -24.14 51.11
N PRO A 1116 0.36 -23.29 50.72
CA PRO A 1116 0.64 -22.04 51.43
C PRO A 1116 -0.48 -21.00 51.26
N PHE A 1117 -0.79 -20.28 52.34
CA PHE A 1117 -1.70 -19.12 52.33
C PHE A 1117 -0.91 -17.78 52.41
N PRO A 1118 -1.16 -16.79 51.53
CA PRO A 1118 -2.07 -16.83 50.39
C PRO A 1118 -1.53 -17.71 49.25
N LEU A 1119 -2.44 -18.31 48.47
CA LEU A 1119 -2.09 -19.19 47.36
C LEU A 1119 -1.19 -18.48 46.33
N PRO A 1120 -0.05 -19.09 45.92
CA PRO A 1120 0.81 -18.55 44.89
C PRO A 1120 0.18 -18.72 43.50
N LEU A 1121 0.46 -17.77 42.61
CA LEU A 1121 0.25 -17.98 41.18
C LEU A 1121 1.26 -18.97 40.62
N ALA A 1122 0.89 -19.64 39.54
CA ALA A 1122 1.82 -20.44 38.76
C ALA A 1122 2.91 -19.54 38.14
N PRO A 1123 4.21 -19.82 38.33
CA PRO A 1123 5.28 -19.14 37.62
C PRO A 1123 5.35 -19.63 36.16
N GLN A 1124 5.84 -18.78 35.25
CA GLN A 1124 5.96 -19.08 33.82
C GLN A 1124 6.60 -20.45 33.54
N SER A 1125 6.12 -21.12 32.49
CA SER A 1125 6.57 -22.46 32.08
C SER A 1125 8.07 -22.53 31.67
N SER A 1126 8.70 -21.38 31.44
CA SER A 1126 10.15 -21.22 31.27
C SER A 1126 10.96 -21.48 32.55
N ARG A 1127 10.36 -21.35 33.74
CA ARG A 1127 11.02 -21.57 35.05
C ARG A 1127 10.86 -23.03 35.48
N LEU A 1128 11.89 -23.81 35.19
CA LEU A 1128 12.03 -25.24 35.52
C LEU A 1128 12.43 -25.52 36.99
N ALA A 1129 12.49 -24.50 37.84
CA ALA A 1129 12.76 -24.69 39.27
C ALA A 1129 11.43 -24.69 40.05
N PRO A 1130 11.14 -25.69 40.90
CA PRO A 1130 9.96 -25.70 41.73
C PRO A 1130 10.00 -24.55 42.77
N ILE A 1131 8.82 -24.06 43.15
CA ILE A 1131 8.60 -22.97 44.10
C ILE A 1131 7.72 -23.42 45.27
N VAL A 1132 6.78 -24.34 45.06
CA VAL A 1132 6.00 -24.96 46.14
C VAL A 1132 6.68 -26.25 46.59
N SER A 1133 7.09 -26.30 47.85
CA SER A 1133 7.73 -27.47 48.45
C SER A 1133 6.72 -28.60 48.70
N ARG A 1134 6.64 -29.56 47.79
CA ARG A 1134 5.86 -30.80 47.96
C ARG A 1134 6.35 -31.57 49.21
N PRO A 1135 5.45 -32.00 50.12
CA PRO A 1135 5.83 -32.88 51.23
C PRO A 1135 6.39 -34.22 50.72
N PRO A 1136 7.43 -34.80 51.35
CA PRO A 1136 7.93 -36.12 50.97
C PRO A 1136 6.84 -37.19 51.17
N SER A 1137 6.69 -38.09 50.20
CA SER A 1137 5.68 -39.14 50.25
C SER A 1137 6.04 -40.19 51.30
N LEU A 1138 5.32 -40.16 52.43
CA LEU A 1138 5.47 -41.12 53.54
C LEU A 1138 4.92 -42.52 53.19
N HIS A 1139 5.47 -43.20 52.17
CA HIS A 1139 5.35 -44.65 51.98
C HIS A 1139 6.48 -45.24 51.10
N GLN A 1140 7.53 -45.71 51.79
CA GLN A 1140 8.39 -46.88 51.51
C GLN A 1140 9.37 -46.94 50.30
N ASP A 1141 10.51 -47.53 50.64
CA ASP A 1141 11.52 -48.23 49.82
C ASP A 1141 12.42 -47.39 48.90
N GLU A 1142 13.18 -46.49 49.53
CA GLU A 1142 14.23 -45.62 48.96
C GLU A 1142 15.51 -46.37 48.45
N SER A 1143 15.57 -47.71 48.52
CA SER A 1143 16.85 -48.43 48.59
C SER A 1143 17.54 -48.74 47.25
N GLN A 1144 16.82 -49.04 46.16
CA GLN A 1144 17.47 -49.59 44.95
C GLN A 1144 17.95 -48.54 43.94
N ALA A 1145 17.27 -47.40 43.81
CA ALA A 1145 17.59 -46.41 42.79
C ALA A 1145 18.91 -45.66 43.07
N GLU A 1146 19.14 -45.23 44.31
CA GLU A 1146 20.40 -44.55 44.66
C GLU A 1146 21.60 -45.49 44.73
N GLU A 1147 21.39 -46.78 45.02
CA GLU A 1147 22.48 -47.75 45.13
C GLU A 1147 23.03 -48.11 43.74
N GLU A 1148 22.18 -48.30 42.72
CA GLU A 1148 22.67 -48.62 41.36
C GLU A 1148 23.36 -47.44 40.66
N GLU A 1149 22.92 -46.19 40.89
CA GLU A 1149 23.58 -44.99 40.33
C GLU A 1149 24.91 -44.67 41.05
N ARG A 1150 25.09 -45.07 42.31
CA ARG A 1150 26.39 -44.99 43.03
C ARG A 1150 27.41 -46.06 42.65
N LEU A 1151 26.99 -47.16 42.01
CA LEU A 1151 27.80 -48.37 41.85
C LEU A 1151 28.37 -48.62 40.43
N ARG A 1152 28.44 -47.60 39.56
CA ARG A 1152 29.10 -47.72 38.24
C ARG A 1152 30.20 -46.66 38.05
N PRO A 1153 31.32 -46.99 37.37
CA PRO A 1153 32.61 -46.32 37.59
C PRO A 1153 32.79 -45.00 36.82
N PRO A 1154 33.72 -44.13 37.27
CA PRO A 1154 33.93 -42.79 36.70
C PRO A 1154 34.88 -42.76 35.49
N LEU A 1155 34.70 -41.70 34.69
CA LEU A 1155 35.65 -41.08 33.74
C LEU A 1155 36.21 -41.93 32.59
N TYR A 1156 35.81 -41.54 31.37
CA TYR A 1156 36.77 -41.07 30.36
C TYR A 1156 36.42 -39.62 29.98
N THR A 1157 37.36 -38.92 29.33
CA THR A 1157 37.34 -37.46 29.12
C THR A 1157 36.52 -37.00 27.92
N GLU A 1158 36.22 -35.70 27.89
CA GLU A 1158 35.84 -34.99 26.67
C GLU A 1158 37.02 -35.01 25.68
N GLU A 1159 36.80 -35.47 24.44
CA GLU A 1159 37.42 -35.00 23.18
C GLU A 1159 37.09 -36.00 22.05
N ALA A 1160 36.98 -35.50 20.81
CA ALA A 1160 36.92 -36.32 19.60
C ALA A 1160 38.22 -36.11 18.82
N ASP A 1161 38.93 -37.19 18.51
CA ASP A 1161 40.26 -37.11 17.88
C ASP A 1161 40.15 -36.73 16.40
N LEU A 1162 40.51 -35.48 16.11
CA LEU A 1162 40.46 -34.91 14.75
C LEU A 1162 41.57 -35.45 13.83
N ASP A 1163 42.63 -36.05 14.37
CA ASP A 1163 43.74 -36.61 13.58
C ASP A 1163 43.45 -38.05 13.09
N LEU A 1164 42.38 -38.69 13.58
CA LEU A 1164 41.92 -40.03 13.14
C LEU A 1164 40.64 -40.04 12.28
N GLY A 1165 39.96 -38.90 12.12
CA GLY A 1165 38.91 -38.72 11.10
C GLY A 1165 37.53 -39.30 11.42
N GLU A 1166 37.20 -39.55 12.70
CA GLU A 1166 35.85 -39.96 13.10
C GLU A 1166 34.84 -38.79 13.04
N SER A 1167 33.61 -39.06 12.57
CA SER A 1167 32.57 -38.02 12.48
C SER A 1167 31.13 -38.58 12.48
N THR A 1168 30.30 -38.08 13.41
CA THR A 1168 28.83 -38.25 13.47
C THR A 1168 28.23 -37.18 14.40
N LEU A 1169 27.01 -36.63 14.23
CA LEU A 1169 26.07 -36.56 13.10
C LEU A 1169 25.02 -35.47 13.48
N GLU A 1170 25.05 -34.27 12.86
CA GLU A 1170 23.99 -33.26 13.11
C GLU A 1170 22.70 -33.64 12.34
N GLY A 1171 21.81 -34.42 12.97
CA GLY A 1171 20.64 -34.97 12.28
C GLY A 1171 19.38 -35.13 13.13
N GLY A 1172 18.56 -34.09 13.22
CA GLY A 1172 17.13 -34.24 13.54
C GLY A 1172 16.50 -33.13 14.38
N MET A 1173 15.64 -32.31 13.76
CA MET A 1173 14.54 -31.61 14.44
C MET A 1173 13.40 -31.41 13.44
N TRP A 1174 12.37 -32.27 13.56
CA TRP A 1174 11.03 -32.24 12.94
C TRP A 1174 10.89 -31.98 11.43
N HIS A 1175 10.04 -32.78 10.78
CA HIS A 1175 9.82 -32.68 9.32
C HIS A 1175 9.05 -31.42 8.87
N ASP A 1176 8.42 -30.67 9.78
CA ASP A 1176 7.77 -29.39 9.47
C ASP A 1176 8.26 -28.23 10.39
N PRO A 1177 8.99 -27.23 9.84
CA PRO A 1177 9.38 -26.01 10.55
C PRO A 1177 8.22 -25.08 10.96
N ASN A 1178 6.98 -25.39 10.60
CA ASN A 1178 5.78 -24.68 11.04
C ASN A 1178 5.20 -25.29 12.32
N GLU A 1179 5.29 -26.62 12.50
CA GLU A 1179 4.92 -27.27 13.77
C GLU A 1179 5.83 -26.80 14.90
N SER A 1180 7.16 -26.81 14.73
CA SER A 1180 8.09 -26.33 15.76
C SER A 1180 7.77 -24.89 16.20
N ARG A 1181 7.47 -24.00 15.25
CA ARG A 1181 7.09 -22.61 15.56
C ARG A 1181 5.70 -22.46 16.17
N ALA A 1182 4.76 -23.36 15.90
CA ALA A 1182 3.47 -23.38 16.58
C ALA A 1182 3.63 -23.82 18.05
N TYR A 1183 4.44 -24.86 18.31
CA TYR A 1183 4.77 -25.31 19.67
C TYR A 1183 5.58 -24.27 20.44
N GLU A 1184 6.58 -23.64 19.80
CA GLU A 1184 7.36 -22.54 20.39
C GLU A 1184 6.50 -21.31 20.69
N ALA A 1185 5.54 -20.94 19.82
CA ALA A 1185 4.63 -19.83 20.08
C ALA A 1185 3.71 -20.12 21.28
N ALA A 1186 3.03 -21.28 21.27
CA ALA A 1186 2.09 -21.66 22.32
C ALA A 1186 2.77 -21.72 23.71
N VAL A 1187 3.97 -22.29 23.82
CA VAL A 1187 4.70 -22.40 25.10
C VAL A 1187 5.35 -21.09 25.55
N ASN A 1188 5.45 -20.07 24.69
CA ASN A 1188 5.89 -18.73 25.09
C ASN A 1188 4.74 -17.80 25.51
N GLU A 1189 3.50 -18.07 25.07
CA GLU A 1189 2.31 -17.28 25.43
C GLU A 1189 1.45 -17.96 26.53
N ASP A 1190 1.72 -19.22 26.88
CA ASP A 1190 1.06 -20.11 27.88
C ASP A 1190 -0.46 -20.34 27.65
N ASP A 1191 -1.27 -19.29 27.39
CA ASP A 1191 -2.74 -19.33 27.32
C ASP A 1191 -3.32 -20.33 26.27
N ASP A 1192 -2.65 -20.55 25.14
CA ASP A 1192 -3.16 -21.40 24.03
C ASP A 1192 -2.78 -22.89 24.17
N VAL A 1193 -1.95 -23.27 25.15
CA VAL A 1193 -1.37 -24.64 25.27
C VAL A 1193 -2.44 -25.71 25.48
N LEU A 1194 -3.45 -25.45 26.33
CA LEU A 1194 -4.52 -26.41 26.63
C LEU A 1194 -5.37 -26.74 25.40
N ALA A 1195 -5.72 -25.73 24.60
CA ALA A 1195 -6.50 -25.91 23.37
C ALA A 1195 -5.71 -26.68 22.29
N MET A 1196 -4.38 -26.51 22.25
CA MET A 1196 -3.49 -27.27 21.38
C MET A 1196 -3.35 -28.73 21.82
N LEU A 1197 -3.15 -29.01 23.11
CA LEU A 1197 -3.03 -30.38 23.63
C LEU A 1197 -4.30 -31.20 23.40
N GLN A 1198 -5.48 -30.64 23.69
CA GLN A 1198 -6.78 -31.28 23.40
C GLN A 1198 -7.00 -31.59 21.90
N ARG A 1199 -6.27 -30.93 21.00
CA ARG A 1199 -6.35 -31.13 19.55
C ARG A 1199 -5.35 -32.16 19.01
N HIS A 1200 -4.15 -32.21 19.59
CA HIS A 1200 -3.03 -33.04 19.08
C HIS A 1200 -2.79 -34.33 19.90
N TYR A 1201 -3.19 -34.36 21.17
CA TYR A 1201 -3.09 -35.52 22.06
C TYR A 1201 -4.43 -35.81 22.76
N PRO A 1202 -5.54 -36.02 22.01
CA PRO A 1202 -6.89 -36.10 22.57
C PRO A 1202 -7.09 -37.27 23.53
N GLU A 1203 -6.45 -38.42 23.30
CA GLU A 1203 -6.49 -39.59 24.19
C GLU A 1203 -5.88 -39.27 25.56
N ASP A 1204 -4.72 -38.59 25.58
CA ASP A 1204 -3.97 -38.25 26.80
C ASP A 1204 -4.64 -37.11 27.61
N TYR A 1205 -5.45 -36.25 26.97
CA TYR A 1205 -6.05 -35.04 27.57
C TYR A 1205 -7.59 -35.04 27.62
N ALA A 1206 -8.23 -36.19 27.38
CA ALA A 1206 -9.70 -36.33 27.34
C ALA A 1206 -10.45 -35.90 28.63
N HIS A 1207 -9.75 -35.83 29.76
CA HIS A 1207 -10.34 -35.56 31.08
C HIS A 1207 -10.52 -34.06 31.40
N PHE A 1208 -9.93 -33.15 30.62
CA PHE A 1208 -10.00 -31.70 30.90
C PHE A 1208 -11.27 -31.07 30.31
N PRO A 1209 -12.09 -30.35 31.10
CA PRO A 1209 -13.31 -29.72 30.61
C PRO A 1209 -12.99 -28.54 29.67
N ARG A 1210 -13.81 -28.38 28.62
CA ARG A 1210 -13.73 -27.19 27.75
C ARG A 1210 -14.21 -25.95 28.50
N THR A 1211 -13.30 -25.02 28.76
CA THR A 1211 -13.64 -23.61 29.07
C THR A 1211 -14.25 -22.93 27.85
N SER A 1212 -15.03 -21.87 28.06
CA SER A 1212 -16.00 -21.31 27.09
C SER A 1212 -15.94 -19.80 26.91
#